data_AF-A0A5A7WJ16-F1
#
_entry.id   AF-A0A5A7WJ16-F1
#
_cell.length_a   1.000
_cell.length_b   1.000
_cell.length_c   1.000
_cell.angle_alpha   90.00
_cell.angle_beta   90.00
_cell.angle_gamma   90.00
#
_symmetry.space_group_name_H-M   'P 1'
#
loop_
_entity.id
_entity.type
_entity.pdbx_description
1 polymer ?
#
loop_
_entity_poly.entity_id
_entity_poly.type
_entity_poly.pdbx_seq_one_letter_code
_entity_poly.pdbx_strand_id
1 'polypeptide(L)'
;MTTIPHVRRAVKHNRPADLAPLFDALADVAIRRDVPGPDLLALVAEAGPALTAIAKAPRPGEPYSRTILRADEQVEIMVARWRPGHRCAPHDHGGAGGFVIAVDGTFHERRFRWEGAQLVVAETSTRAEGEAIAITADDIHDMGTDAGGVSLHFYSPPAPGMRLFDMERSEVLELVGNYGAWIPEGEHRRIPFADVAPKTKTAPLIWVAHTTHYRGGSGEFAIAAATMARELAAANPEAQVVISGLHHKAEFVAEVARFTASGRTLSQLHLISHAGMYGPMFGSTDWPEQFSPHEWRTMTIPFAPTGRAHFHACRTARWFAPFFADVFGVPTFGNHNYTTVSARKDNFSWAGPNPTARQDLYLIAAPGKKSHGWAGSIRKYLGAAAEAPLQSLPAATKPERSYDRVAELYDRAYADIRVREAEWKWVSDRVAGARAELGRPLRVLEIGCGNGALLRALDDGGDVDFGIGLDSSAGMLDLARKRSQGRARLRFGKVNGPELDVPDDHVDVVISFLSFRYLDWDPVMAEIRRVLAPGGRLWVVDMIEHPVRVRELGVLARSAAAHLRTRHARPQFAADLAALTSHPDWREMLRHNPIRAEHEYRWYFGSRFPGRGLDTLTATLSQRVVAFDSGPLPKGQTAPLTYP
;
A
#
# COMPACT_ATOMS: atom_id res chain seq x y z
N MET A 1 51.84 -54.05 -26.48
CA MET A 1 51.72 -55.43 -26.98
C MET A 1 50.57 -56.08 -26.21
N THR A 2 49.38 -56.13 -26.85
CA THR A 2 48.71 -57.37 -27.34
C THR A 2 48.11 -58.17 -26.18
N THR A 3 46.83 -58.57 -26.11
CA THR A 3 45.70 -58.68 -27.06
C THR A 3 44.48 -59.18 -26.25
N ILE A 4 43.27 -58.73 -26.60
CA ILE A 4 41.96 -59.42 -26.39
C ILE A 4 41.82 -60.49 -27.53
N PRO A 5 40.92 -61.54 -27.60
CA PRO A 5 39.83 -62.09 -26.74
C PRO A 5 39.80 -63.65 -26.63
N HIS A 6 38.79 -64.24 -25.93
CA HIS A 6 37.78 -65.11 -26.59
C HIS A 6 36.53 -65.34 -25.72
N VAL A 7 35.42 -65.54 -26.43
CA VAL A 7 34.02 -65.26 -26.08
C VAL A 7 33.18 -66.53 -26.23
N ARG A 8 32.18 -66.71 -25.33
CA ARG A 8 30.95 -67.54 -25.40
C ARG A 8 31.13 -69.08 -25.39
N ARG A 9 30.26 -69.89 -24.80
CA ARG A 9 28.82 -69.78 -24.46
C ARG A 9 28.44 -70.94 -23.53
N ALA A 10 27.50 -70.76 -22.61
CA ALA A 10 26.27 -71.57 -22.52
C ALA A 10 25.44 -71.16 -21.30
N VAL A 11 24.26 -70.63 -21.60
CA VAL A 11 23.17 -70.29 -20.69
C VAL A 11 22.62 -71.57 -20.05
N LYS A 12 22.46 -71.54 -18.73
CA LYS A 12 21.43 -72.29 -18.00
C LYS A 12 21.15 -71.59 -16.67
N HIS A 13 20.16 -70.70 -16.62
CA HIS A 13 19.59 -70.26 -15.35
C HIS A 13 18.07 -70.48 -15.36
N ASN A 14 17.68 -71.59 -14.74
CA ASN A 14 16.39 -71.72 -14.07
C ASN A 14 16.69 -71.69 -12.57
N ARG A 15 16.48 -70.52 -11.93
CA ARG A 15 16.22 -70.36 -10.50
C ARG A 15 15.26 -69.17 -10.32
N PRO A 16 14.28 -69.21 -9.40
CA PRO A 16 13.40 -68.08 -9.13
C PRO A 16 14.24 -66.92 -8.59
N ALA A 17 14.08 -65.74 -9.21
CA ALA A 17 14.97 -64.60 -9.09
C ALA A 17 14.96 -63.98 -7.69
N ASP A 18 16.16 -63.78 -7.12
CA ASP A 18 16.35 -62.68 -6.17
C ASP A 18 16.06 -61.38 -6.93
N LEU A 19 14.99 -60.67 -6.54
CA LEU A 19 14.57 -59.42 -7.18
C LEU A 19 15.41 -58.22 -6.73
N ALA A 20 16.24 -58.37 -5.69
CA ALA A 20 17.03 -57.27 -5.14
C ALA A 20 17.94 -56.59 -6.18
N PRO A 21 18.70 -57.31 -7.04
CA PRO A 21 19.54 -56.65 -8.05
C PRO A 21 18.74 -55.86 -9.09
N LEU A 22 17.53 -56.32 -9.44
CA LEU A 22 16.63 -55.59 -10.35
C LEU A 22 16.12 -54.30 -9.68
N PHE A 23 15.74 -54.38 -8.41
CA PHE A 23 15.29 -53.21 -7.64
C PHE A 23 16.41 -52.19 -7.41
N ASP A 24 17.63 -52.64 -7.15
CA ASP A 24 18.80 -51.75 -7.04
C ASP A 24 19.05 -51.00 -8.35
N ALA A 25 19.04 -51.71 -9.49
CA ALA A 25 19.27 -51.09 -10.79
C ALA A 25 18.17 -50.07 -11.16
N LEU A 26 16.90 -50.36 -10.85
CA LEU A 26 15.78 -49.44 -11.09
C LEU A 26 15.76 -48.26 -10.10
N ALA A 27 16.15 -48.49 -8.84
CA ALA A 27 16.31 -47.43 -7.85
C ALA A 27 17.36 -46.40 -8.30
N ASP A 28 18.50 -46.86 -8.82
CA ASP A 28 19.54 -45.99 -9.37
C ASP A 28 19.02 -45.11 -10.52
N VAL A 29 18.14 -45.64 -11.37
CA VAL A 29 17.48 -44.86 -12.44
C VAL A 29 16.57 -43.79 -11.85
N ALA A 30 15.76 -44.15 -10.85
CA ALA A 30 14.84 -43.20 -10.20
C ALA A 30 15.60 -42.09 -9.45
N ILE A 31 16.69 -42.42 -8.76
CA ILE A 31 17.56 -41.47 -8.06
C ILE A 31 18.20 -40.46 -9.03
N ARG A 32 18.55 -40.91 -10.24
CA ARG A 32 19.03 -40.03 -11.32
C ARG A 32 17.92 -39.23 -12.02
N ARG A 33 16.65 -39.43 -11.64
CA ARG A 33 15.46 -38.83 -12.26
C ARG A 33 15.33 -39.14 -13.76
N ASP A 34 15.65 -40.38 -14.12
CA ASP A 34 15.56 -40.88 -15.49
C ASP A 34 14.48 -41.99 -15.58
N VAL A 35 14.25 -42.51 -16.79
CA VAL A 35 13.28 -43.58 -17.08
C VAL A 35 14.04 -44.85 -17.48
N PRO A 36 13.62 -46.05 -17.05
CA PRO A 36 14.32 -47.29 -17.39
C PRO A 36 14.33 -47.55 -18.90
N GLY A 37 15.50 -47.91 -19.41
CA GLY A 37 15.67 -48.34 -20.80
C GLY A 37 15.12 -49.76 -21.06
N PRO A 38 15.09 -50.18 -22.34
CA PRO A 38 14.44 -51.42 -22.77
C PRO A 38 15.01 -52.69 -22.11
N ASP A 39 16.31 -52.72 -21.81
CA ASP A 39 16.95 -53.88 -21.17
C ASP A 39 16.42 -54.12 -19.75
N LEU A 40 16.21 -53.04 -18.98
CA LEU A 40 15.64 -53.12 -17.63
C LEU A 40 14.15 -53.47 -17.69
N LEU A 41 13.41 -52.94 -18.67
CA LEU A 41 12.00 -53.28 -18.88
C LEU A 41 11.80 -54.76 -19.23
N ALA A 42 12.70 -55.34 -20.02
CA ALA A 42 12.68 -56.78 -20.31
C ALA A 42 12.87 -57.62 -19.03
N LEU A 43 13.78 -57.22 -18.13
CA LEU A 43 13.97 -57.89 -16.84
C LEU A 43 12.74 -57.74 -15.92
N VAL A 44 12.05 -56.60 -15.96
CA VAL A 44 10.78 -56.42 -15.24
C VAL A 44 9.69 -57.35 -15.79
N ALA A 45 9.61 -57.50 -17.11
CA ALA A 45 8.67 -58.44 -17.73
C ALA A 45 8.94 -59.90 -17.32
N GLU A 46 10.21 -60.32 -17.28
CA GLU A 46 10.61 -61.65 -16.77
C GLU A 46 10.23 -61.83 -15.29
N ALA A 47 10.34 -60.77 -14.48
CA ALA A 47 9.96 -60.76 -13.07
C ALA A 47 8.44 -60.64 -12.82
N GLY A 48 7.64 -60.38 -13.86
CA GLY A 48 6.20 -60.09 -13.78
C GLY A 48 5.40 -61.06 -12.92
N PRO A 49 5.49 -62.40 -13.13
CA PRO A 49 4.76 -63.37 -12.31
C PRO A 49 5.10 -63.30 -10.82
N ALA A 50 6.37 -63.02 -10.47
CA ALA A 50 6.79 -62.88 -9.08
C ALA A 50 6.27 -61.58 -8.45
N LEU A 51 6.34 -60.46 -9.19
CA LEU A 51 5.79 -59.17 -8.77
C LEU A 51 4.27 -59.26 -8.55
N THR A 52 3.56 -59.91 -9.48
CA THR A 52 2.13 -60.17 -9.36
C THR A 52 1.83 -61.01 -8.12
N ALA A 53 2.59 -62.07 -7.84
CA ALA A 53 2.40 -62.89 -6.64
C ALA A 53 2.61 -62.10 -5.32
N ILE A 54 3.52 -61.12 -5.31
CA ILE A 54 3.79 -60.27 -4.13
C ILE A 54 2.67 -59.23 -3.92
N ALA A 55 2.07 -58.72 -4.99
CA ALA A 55 1.07 -57.67 -4.91
C ALA A 55 -0.22 -58.17 -4.23
N LYS A 56 -0.58 -57.56 -3.10
CA LYS A 56 -1.78 -57.91 -2.32
C LYS A 56 -3.07 -57.49 -3.03
N ALA A 57 -4.23 -58.00 -2.60
CA ALA A 57 -5.51 -57.51 -3.11
C ALA A 57 -5.88 -56.17 -2.46
N PRO A 58 -6.53 -55.22 -3.19
CA PRO A 58 -7.03 -53.98 -2.61
C PRO A 58 -8.15 -54.23 -1.60
N ARG A 59 -8.22 -53.43 -0.53
CA ARG A 59 -9.33 -53.48 0.42
C ARG A 59 -10.63 -52.95 -0.23
N PRO A 60 -11.81 -53.20 0.37
CA PRO A 60 -13.04 -52.56 -0.08
C PRO A 60 -12.88 -51.03 -0.13
N GLY A 61 -13.37 -50.40 -1.20
CA GLY A 61 -13.26 -48.95 -1.42
C GLY A 61 -11.94 -48.48 -2.04
N GLU A 62 -10.88 -49.29 -2.03
CA GLU A 62 -9.58 -48.91 -2.61
C GLU A 62 -9.50 -49.29 -4.11
N PRO A 63 -9.04 -48.37 -4.98
CA PRO A 63 -8.85 -48.65 -6.40
C PRO A 63 -7.66 -49.58 -6.67
N TYR A 64 -6.66 -49.58 -5.78
CA TYR A 64 -5.50 -50.46 -5.83
C TYR A 64 -4.91 -50.67 -4.43
N SER A 65 -4.16 -51.76 -4.23
CA SER A 65 -3.42 -52.00 -2.99
C SER A 65 -2.00 -51.43 -3.07
N ARG A 66 -1.41 -51.01 -1.96
CA ARG A 66 0.04 -50.70 -1.89
C ARG A 66 0.80 -51.79 -1.16
N THR A 67 1.81 -52.38 -1.80
CA THR A 67 2.77 -53.28 -1.15
C THR A 67 4.16 -52.67 -1.26
N ILE A 68 4.66 -52.09 -0.17
CA ILE A 68 6.01 -51.51 -0.11
C ILE A 68 7.04 -52.65 -0.14
N LEU A 69 7.96 -52.57 -1.10
CA LEU A 69 9.04 -53.54 -1.29
C LEU A 69 10.34 -53.04 -0.65
N ARG A 70 10.60 -51.73 -0.73
CA ARG A 70 11.73 -51.05 -0.13
C ARG A 70 11.37 -49.60 0.14
N ALA A 71 11.81 -49.06 1.28
CA ALA A 71 11.77 -47.64 1.56
C ALA A 71 13.01 -47.28 2.39
N ASP A 72 13.81 -46.35 1.88
CA ASP A 72 14.97 -45.76 2.57
C ASP A 72 15.01 -44.25 2.31
N GLU A 73 16.07 -43.55 2.71
CA GLU A 73 16.16 -42.09 2.55
C GLU A 73 16.21 -41.62 1.08
N GLN A 74 16.50 -42.51 0.13
CA GLN A 74 16.74 -42.17 -1.28
C GLN A 74 15.60 -42.61 -2.20
N VAL A 75 14.93 -43.72 -1.89
CA VAL A 75 13.89 -44.28 -2.76
C VAL A 75 12.81 -45.05 -2.01
N GLU A 76 11.56 -44.90 -2.46
CA GLU A 76 10.47 -45.82 -2.17
C GLU A 76 10.15 -46.66 -3.41
N ILE A 77 10.11 -47.98 -3.22
CA ILE A 77 9.72 -48.97 -4.23
C ILE A 77 8.47 -49.68 -3.74
N MET A 78 7.42 -49.68 -4.56
CA MET A 78 6.19 -50.38 -4.23
C MET A 78 5.56 -51.07 -5.45
N VAL A 79 4.84 -52.16 -5.20
CA VAL A 79 3.99 -52.80 -6.21
C VAL A 79 2.52 -52.57 -5.87
N ALA A 80 1.74 -52.22 -6.89
CA ALA A 80 0.31 -51.99 -6.82
C ALA A 80 -0.45 -53.06 -7.59
N ARG A 81 -1.53 -53.59 -6.98
CA ARG A 81 -2.53 -54.40 -7.68
C ARG A 81 -3.81 -53.61 -7.81
N TRP A 82 -4.30 -53.47 -9.03
CA TRP A 82 -5.43 -52.63 -9.38
C TRP A 82 -6.72 -53.41 -9.49
N ARG A 83 -7.80 -52.80 -9.04
CA ARG A 83 -9.17 -53.32 -9.15
C ARG A 83 -9.70 -53.03 -10.57
N PRO A 84 -10.31 -54.01 -11.25
CA PRO A 84 -10.95 -53.80 -12.55
C PRO A 84 -11.99 -52.67 -12.51
N GLY A 85 -11.99 -51.81 -13.52
CA GLY A 85 -12.91 -50.68 -13.69
C GLY A 85 -12.71 -49.52 -12.72
N HIS A 86 -11.63 -49.49 -11.94
CA HIS A 86 -11.37 -48.44 -10.95
C HIS A 86 -10.18 -47.56 -11.33
N ARG A 87 -10.18 -46.35 -10.77
CA ARG A 87 -9.17 -45.31 -10.97
C ARG A 87 -8.79 -44.68 -9.62
N CYS A 88 -7.55 -44.27 -9.48
CA CYS A 88 -7.09 -43.46 -8.35
C CYS A 88 -7.56 -41.99 -8.48
N ALA A 89 -7.66 -41.26 -7.37
CA ALA A 89 -7.96 -39.83 -7.43
C ALA A 89 -6.79 -39.07 -8.09
N PRO A 90 -7.03 -37.95 -8.79
CA PRO A 90 -5.94 -37.11 -9.27
C PRO A 90 -5.07 -36.67 -8.10
N HIS A 91 -3.76 -36.79 -8.24
CA HIS A 91 -2.82 -36.53 -7.15
C HIS A 91 -1.48 -36.01 -7.65
N ASP A 92 -0.76 -35.33 -6.75
CA ASP A 92 0.66 -35.04 -6.91
C ASP A 92 1.54 -36.02 -6.15
N HIS A 93 2.86 -35.79 -6.21
CA HIS A 93 3.86 -36.70 -5.64
C HIS A 93 4.66 -36.06 -4.50
N GLY A 94 4.15 -34.99 -3.87
CA GLY A 94 4.81 -34.36 -2.72
C GLY A 94 6.25 -33.89 -2.97
N GLY A 95 6.58 -33.55 -4.22
CA GLY A 95 7.94 -33.16 -4.63
C GLY A 95 8.84 -34.32 -5.07
N ALA A 96 8.39 -35.57 -4.96
CA ALA A 96 9.10 -36.74 -5.49
C ALA A 96 8.99 -36.81 -7.01
N GLY A 97 10.06 -37.28 -7.66
CA GLY A 97 10.01 -37.74 -9.06
C GLY A 97 10.11 -39.25 -9.13
N GLY A 98 10.20 -39.80 -10.35
CA GLY A 98 10.48 -41.21 -10.58
C GLY A 98 9.70 -41.76 -11.76
N PHE A 99 9.22 -42.99 -11.65
CA PHE A 99 8.45 -43.63 -12.72
C PHE A 99 7.56 -44.76 -12.23
N VAL A 100 6.58 -45.10 -13.05
CA VAL A 100 5.67 -46.24 -12.88
C VAL A 100 5.80 -47.17 -14.07
N ILE A 101 5.95 -48.47 -13.84
CA ILE A 101 5.99 -49.48 -14.90
C ILE A 101 4.68 -50.28 -14.86
N ALA A 102 3.98 -50.38 -15.99
CA ALA A 102 2.84 -51.27 -16.15
C ALA A 102 3.34 -52.72 -16.28
N VAL A 103 3.30 -53.51 -15.20
CA VAL A 103 3.86 -54.86 -15.15
C VAL A 103 2.92 -55.88 -15.79
N ASP A 104 1.62 -55.73 -15.57
CA ASP A 104 0.57 -56.62 -16.07
C ASP A 104 -0.67 -55.78 -16.37
N GLY A 105 -1.21 -55.91 -17.58
CA GLY A 105 -2.42 -55.21 -18.02
C GLY A 105 -2.18 -53.84 -18.66
N THR A 106 -3.29 -53.22 -19.08
CA THR A 106 -3.31 -51.91 -19.74
C THR A 106 -3.91 -50.86 -18.80
N PHE A 107 -3.29 -49.68 -18.78
CA PHE A 107 -3.70 -48.58 -17.90
C PHE A 107 -4.09 -47.34 -18.71
N HIS A 108 -4.98 -46.54 -18.17
CA HIS A 108 -5.36 -45.24 -18.70
C HIS A 108 -4.85 -44.16 -17.75
N GLU A 109 -4.02 -43.26 -18.24
CA GLU A 109 -3.48 -42.13 -17.49
C GLU A 109 -4.14 -40.82 -17.95
N ARG A 110 -4.52 -39.95 -17.01
CA ARG A 110 -4.88 -38.57 -17.30
C ARG A 110 -3.94 -37.63 -16.57
N ARG A 111 -3.36 -36.68 -17.29
CA ARG A 111 -2.55 -35.59 -16.70
C ARG A 111 -3.36 -34.32 -16.63
N PHE A 112 -3.15 -33.55 -15.58
CA PHE A 112 -3.92 -32.36 -15.28
C PHE A 112 -3.05 -31.11 -15.27
N ARG A 113 -3.67 -29.97 -15.59
CA ARG A 113 -3.05 -28.64 -15.44
C ARG A 113 -4.04 -27.64 -14.87
N TRP A 114 -3.51 -26.58 -14.32
CA TRP A 114 -4.32 -25.46 -13.83
C TRP A 114 -4.77 -24.55 -14.98
N GLU A 115 -6.06 -24.18 -14.95
CA GLU A 115 -6.66 -23.09 -15.72
C GLU A 115 -7.34 -22.12 -14.76
N GLY A 116 -6.64 -21.04 -14.40
CA GLY A 116 -7.06 -20.18 -13.31
C GLY A 116 -7.09 -20.97 -11.99
N ALA A 117 -8.25 -21.00 -11.33
CA ALA A 117 -8.49 -21.73 -10.09
C ALA A 117 -9.09 -23.14 -10.31
N GLN A 118 -9.12 -23.64 -11.54
CA GLN A 118 -9.69 -24.94 -11.87
C GLN A 118 -8.61 -25.90 -12.37
N LEU A 119 -8.75 -27.17 -12.03
CA LEU A 119 -7.89 -28.23 -12.54
C LEU A 119 -8.59 -28.90 -13.72
N VAL A 120 -7.91 -28.99 -14.87
CA VAL A 120 -8.48 -29.54 -16.10
C VAL A 120 -7.59 -30.64 -16.67
N VAL A 121 -8.19 -31.60 -17.37
CA VAL A 121 -7.44 -32.66 -18.06
C VAL A 121 -6.67 -32.03 -19.23
N ALA A 122 -5.35 -32.15 -19.19
CA ALA A 122 -4.44 -31.66 -20.22
C ALA A 122 -4.14 -32.74 -21.27
N GLU A 123 -3.99 -33.98 -20.82
CA GLU A 123 -3.60 -35.12 -21.65
C GLU A 123 -4.28 -36.39 -21.16
N THR A 124 -4.58 -37.30 -22.08
CA THR A 124 -5.06 -38.66 -21.78
C THR A 124 -4.29 -39.65 -22.63
N SER A 125 -3.76 -40.69 -22.01
CA SER A 125 -2.88 -41.66 -22.65
C SER A 125 -3.23 -43.09 -22.21
N THR A 126 -3.14 -44.05 -23.12
CA THR A 126 -3.20 -45.48 -22.79
C THR A 126 -1.77 -46.00 -22.67
N ARG A 127 -1.49 -46.66 -21.55
CA ARG A 127 -0.18 -47.19 -21.17
C ARG A 127 -0.20 -48.70 -21.29
N ALA A 128 0.60 -49.22 -22.21
CA ALA A 128 0.66 -50.64 -22.50
C ALA A 128 1.49 -51.39 -21.44
N GLU A 129 1.29 -52.70 -21.35
CA GLU A 129 2.13 -53.56 -20.54
C GLU A 129 3.60 -53.43 -20.96
N GLY A 130 4.50 -53.36 -19.98
CA GLY A 130 5.93 -53.12 -20.15
C GLY A 130 6.33 -51.65 -20.33
N GLU A 131 5.38 -50.71 -20.42
CA GLU A 131 5.69 -49.29 -20.58
C GLU A 131 6.09 -48.64 -19.24
N ALA A 132 7.10 -47.76 -19.27
CA ALA A 132 7.47 -46.90 -18.15
C ALA A 132 6.90 -45.49 -18.34
N ILE A 133 6.25 -45.01 -17.28
CA ILE A 133 5.56 -43.73 -17.19
C ILE A 133 6.41 -42.82 -16.31
N ALA A 134 7.00 -41.77 -16.90
CA ALA A 134 7.81 -40.82 -16.16
C ALA A 134 6.95 -39.92 -15.25
N ILE A 135 7.41 -39.70 -14.03
CA ILE A 135 6.75 -38.84 -13.03
C ILE A 135 7.71 -37.75 -12.59
N THR A 136 7.26 -36.50 -12.68
CA THR A 136 7.96 -35.33 -12.16
C THR A 136 7.29 -34.80 -10.89
N ALA A 137 8.03 -33.97 -10.15
CA ALA A 137 7.55 -33.35 -8.92
C ALA A 137 6.32 -32.45 -9.11
N ASP A 138 6.10 -31.95 -10.33
CA ASP A 138 5.02 -31.02 -10.68
C ASP A 138 3.83 -31.71 -11.36
N ASP A 139 3.95 -33.01 -11.68
CA ASP A 139 2.89 -33.76 -12.35
C ASP A 139 1.70 -33.99 -11.40
N ILE A 140 0.51 -33.64 -11.88
CA ILE A 140 -0.76 -34.04 -11.28
C ILE A 140 -1.42 -35.02 -12.25
N HIS A 141 -1.67 -36.25 -11.80
CA HIS A 141 -2.26 -37.26 -12.67
C HIS A 141 -3.18 -38.24 -11.93
N ASP A 142 -3.97 -38.98 -12.70
CA ASP A 142 -4.60 -40.21 -12.24
C ASP A 142 -4.35 -41.37 -13.21
N MET A 143 -4.51 -42.57 -12.69
CA MET A 143 -4.40 -43.83 -13.42
C MET A 143 -5.58 -44.74 -13.09
N GLY A 144 -6.02 -45.51 -14.07
CA GLY A 144 -7.04 -46.55 -13.89
C GLY A 144 -6.88 -47.69 -14.90
N THR A 145 -7.67 -48.73 -14.76
CA THR A 145 -7.64 -49.89 -15.64
C THR A 145 -9.03 -50.54 -15.76
N ASP A 146 -9.34 -51.10 -16.92
CA ASP A 146 -10.63 -51.75 -17.17
C ASP A 146 -10.64 -53.19 -16.65
N ALA A 147 -9.56 -53.96 -16.88
CA ALA A 147 -9.47 -55.39 -16.58
C ALA A 147 -8.73 -55.71 -15.28
N GLY A 148 -8.20 -54.70 -14.59
CA GLY A 148 -7.25 -54.89 -13.48
C GLY A 148 -5.82 -55.00 -14.00
N GLY A 149 -4.87 -55.12 -13.09
CA GLY A 149 -3.46 -55.22 -13.46
C GLY A 149 -2.51 -55.00 -12.30
N VAL A 150 -1.22 -55.03 -12.60
CA VAL A 150 -0.13 -54.78 -11.63
C VAL A 150 0.80 -53.70 -12.17
N SER A 151 1.19 -52.78 -11.30
CA SER A 151 2.18 -51.75 -11.62
C SER A 151 3.27 -51.67 -10.55
N LEU A 152 4.48 -51.29 -10.96
CA LEU A 152 5.65 -51.15 -10.11
C LEU A 152 6.07 -49.68 -10.09
N HIS A 153 6.18 -49.09 -8.91
CA HIS A 153 6.41 -47.65 -8.73
C HIS A 153 7.73 -47.40 -8.02
N PHE A 154 8.44 -46.36 -8.48
CA PHE A 154 9.66 -45.86 -7.88
C PHE A 154 9.52 -44.36 -7.65
N TYR A 155 9.71 -43.92 -6.41
CA TYR A 155 9.65 -42.51 -6.02
C TYR A 155 10.95 -42.07 -5.36
N SER A 156 11.57 -41.01 -5.86
CA SER A 156 12.84 -40.48 -5.35
C SER A 156 12.88 -38.94 -5.27
N PRO A 157 13.19 -38.35 -4.10
CA PRO A 157 13.22 -39.03 -2.79
C PRO A 157 11.81 -39.54 -2.42
N PRO A 158 11.65 -40.40 -1.40
CA PRO A 158 10.33 -40.77 -0.90
C PRO A 158 9.49 -39.53 -0.56
N ALA A 159 8.22 -39.52 -0.98
CA ALA A 159 7.34 -38.40 -0.75
C ALA A 159 6.94 -38.35 0.74
N PRO A 160 7.12 -37.21 1.45
CA PRO A 160 6.67 -37.07 2.84
C PRO A 160 5.14 -37.02 2.98
N GLY A 161 4.44 -36.75 1.87
CA GLY A 161 2.99 -36.71 1.74
C GLY A 161 2.60 -36.48 0.28
N MET A 162 1.30 -36.44 0.01
CA MET A 162 0.75 -36.12 -1.31
C MET A 162 -0.50 -35.28 -1.18
N ARG A 163 -0.82 -34.53 -2.24
CA ARG A 163 -2.12 -33.86 -2.38
C ARG A 163 -3.02 -34.65 -3.30
N LEU A 164 -4.24 -34.91 -2.84
CA LEU A 164 -5.33 -35.47 -3.64
C LEU A 164 -6.29 -34.36 -4.05
N PHE A 165 -6.69 -34.36 -5.31
CA PHE A 165 -7.57 -33.36 -5.89
C PHE A 165 -8.97 -33.94 -6.09
N ASP A 166 -9.90 -33.51 -5.24
CA ASP A 166 -11.32 -33.83 -5.31
C ASP A 166 -11.99 -32.93 -6.36
N MET A 167 -12.09 -33.46 -7.58
CA MET A 167 -12.62 -32.74 -8.73
C MET A 167 -14.10 -32.37 -8.58
N GLU A 168 -14.88 -33.15 -7.82
CA GLU A 168 -16.31 -32.89 -7.62
C GLU A 168 -16.52 -31.70 -6.69
N ARG A 169 -15.66 -31.55 -5.67
CA ARG A 169 -15.75 -30.47 -4.68
C ARG A 169 -14.86 -29.27 -4.99
N SER A 170 -13.94 -29.40 -5.95
CA SER A 170 -12.89 -28.40 -6.21
C SER A 170 -12.02 -28.13 -4.96
N GLU A 171 -11.65 -29.20 -4.28
CA GLU A 171 -10.89 -29.18 -3.01
C GLU A 171 -9.69 -30.11 -3.05
N VAL A 172 -8.67 -29.78 -2.26
CA VAL A 172 -7.47 -30.59 -2.06
C VAL A 172 -7.46 -31.18 -0.66
N LEU A 173 -7.06 -32.45 -0.56
CA LEU A 173 -6.72 -33.11 0.69
C LEU A 173 -5.22 -33.34 0.75
N GLU A 174 -4.59 -32.95 1.86
CA GLU A 174 -3.18 -33.24 2.13
C GLU A 174 -3.07 -34.52 2.96
N LEU A 175 -2.47 -35.56 2.38
CA LEU A 175 -2.22 -36.83 3.06
C LEU A 175 -0.75 -36.94 3.45
N VAL A 176 -0.47 -37.26 4.72
CA VAL A 176 0.90 -37.32 5.28
C VAL A 176 1.28 -38.74 5.70
N GLY A 177 2.30 -39.34 5.08
CA GLY A 177 2.70 -40.73 5.32
C GLY A 177 2.21 -41.72 4.25
N ASN A 178 2.16 -43.01 4.58
CA ASN A 178 1.90 -44.12 3.64
C ASN A 178 0.42 -44.26 3.22
N TYR A 179 -0.12 -43.24 2.57
CA TYR A 179 -1.46 -43.29 1.99
C TYR A 179 -1.41 -43.59 0.50
N GLY A 180 -2.48 -44.18 -0.03
CA GLY A 180 -2.65 -44.31 -1.47
C GLY A 180 -3.53 -43.22 -2.04
N ALA A 181 -3.52 -43.12 -3.37
CA ALA A 181 -4.17 -42.06 -4.11
C ALA A 181 -5.69 -42.31 -4.25
N TRP A 182 -6.44 -42.25 -3.16
CA TRP A 182 -7.91 -42.28 -3.15
C TRP A 182 -8.44 -41.42 -2.02
N ILE A 183 -9.63 -40.85 -2.20
CA ILE A 183 -10.25 -39.96 -1.21
C ILE A 183 -10.64 -40.81 0.01
N PRO A 184 -10.05 -40.57 1.20
CA PRO A 184 -10.37 -41.35 2.39
C PRO A 184 -11.76 -41.02 2.94
N GLU A 185 -12.39 -42.00 3.58
CA GLU A 185 -13.63 -41.80 4.33
C GLU A 185 -13.38 -40.97 5.61
N GLY A 186 -14.37 -40.18 6.04
CA GLY A 186 -14.31 -39.35 7.25
C GLY A 186 -13.99 -37.86 7.02
N GLU A 187 -13.82 -37.12 8.12
CA GLU A 187 -13.46 -35.69 8.09
C GLU A 187 -11.94 -35.52 7.97
N HIS A 188 -11.52 -34.98 6.83
CA HIS A 188 -10.13 -34.62 6.56
C HIS A 188 -10.06 -33.13 6.22
N ARG A 189 -8.95 -32.48 6.56
CA ARG A 189 -8.74 -31.07 6.22
C ARG A 189 -8.78 -30.90 4.69
N ARG A 190 -9.62 -29.98 4.23
CA ARG A 190 -9.84 -29.66 2.81
C ARG A 190 -9.42 -28.22 2.54
N ILE A 191 -8.75 -28.01 1.41
CA ILE A 191 -8.26 -26.71 0.96
C ILE A 191 -8.86 -26.42 -0.42
N PRO A 192 -9.60 -25.31 -0.61
CA PRO A 192 -10.16 -24.97 -1.92
C PRO A 192 -9.08 -24.85 -3.01
N PHE A 193 -9.40 -25.26 -4.24
CA PHE A 193 -8.50 -25.12 -5.40
C PHE A 193 -7.97 -23.69 -5.59
N ALA A 194 -8.79 -22.68 -5.33
CA ALA A 194 -8.41 -21.27 -5.44
C ALA A 194 -7.22 -20.87 -4.54
N ASP A 195 -7.02 -21.58 -3.43
CA ASP A 195 -5.95 -21.28 -2.47
C ASP A 195 -4.62 -21.99 -2.82
N VAL A 196 -4.68 -23.04 -3.63
CA VAL A 196 -3.52 -23.86 -4.03
C VAL A 196 -3.11 -23.66 -5.49
N ALA A 197 -3.98 -23.09 -6.33
CA ALA A 197 -3.69 -22.85 -7.73
C ALA A 197 -2.45 -21.94 -7.90
N PRO A 198 -1.53 -22.24 -8.84
CA PRO A 198 -0.39 -21.40 -9.13
C PRO A 198 -0.84 -19.99 -9.50
N LYS A 199 -0.42 -19.00 -8.70
CA LYS A 199 -0.70 -17.58 -8.99
C LYS A 199 0.01 -17.22 -10.29
N THR A 200 -0.74 -16.89 -11.34
CA THR A 200 -0.19 -16.41 -12.62
C THR A 200 0.68 -15.19 -12.34
N LYS A 201 1.97 -15.24 -12.72
CA LYS A 201 2.82 -14.05 -12.73
C LYS A 201 2.33 -13.11 -13.83
N THR A 202 1.35 -12.26 -13.52
CA THR A 202 1.00 -11.15 -14.40
C THR A 202 2.13 -10.14 -14.40
N ALA A 203 2.56 -9.69 -15.58
CA ALA A 203 3.56 -8.64 -15.71
C ALA A 203 3.16 -7.41 -14.88
N PRO A 204 4.09 -6.79 -14.13
CA PRO A 204 3.80 -5.60 -13.35
C PRO A 204 3.28 -4.48 -14.25
N LEU A 205 2.21 -3.80 -13.82
CA LEU A 205 1.58 -2.73 -14.59
C LEU A 205 2.12 -1.36 -14.18
N ILE A 206 2.62 -0.60 -15.14
CA ILE A 206 2.93 0.83 -15.00
C ILE A 206 1.83 1.62 -15.71
N TRP A 207 1.11 2.46 -14.96
CA TRP A 207 0.05 3.29 -15.52
C TRP A 207 0.48 4.76 -15.57
N VAL A 208 0.49 5.33 -16.77
CA VAL A 208 0.78 6.74 -17.03
C VAL A 208 -0.50 7.45 -17.47
N ALA A 209 -1.13 8.14 -16.54
CA ALA A 209 -2.34 8.92 -16.80
C ALA A 209 -2.03 10.40 -17.00
N HIS A 210 -2.86 11.10 -17.77
CA HIS A 210 -2.83 12.55 -17.85
C HIS A 210 -4.22 13.15 -18.00
N THR A 211 -4.43 14.36 -17.48
CA THR A 211 -5.70 15.07 -17.63
C THR A 211 -5.81 15.68 -19.03
N THR A 212 -6.93 15.50 -19.72
CA THR A 212 -7.16 16.00 -21.08
C THR A 212 -7.88 17.36 -21.10
N HIS A 213 -8.54 17.73 -20.01
CA HIS A 213 -9.23 19.01 -19.87
C HIS A 213 -9.21 19.46 -18.40
N TYR A 214 -9.06 20.77 -18.20
CA TYR A 214 -9.27 21.49 -16.93
C TYR A 214 -8.93 22.96 -17.16
N ARG A 215 -7.62 23.21 -17.29
CA ARG A 215 -6.98 24.50 -17.57
C ARG A 215 -5.88 24.24 -18.61
N GLY A 216 -5.52 25.23 -19.42
CA GLY A 216 -4.54 25.08 -20.52
C GLY A 216 -3.28 24.28 -20.15
N GLY A 217 -2.70 23.59 -21.15
CA GLY A 217 -1.56 22.68 -20.97
C GLY A 217 -1.87 21.21 -21.29
N SER A 218 -3.13 20.84 -21.53
CA SER A 218 -3.54 19.44 -21.72
C SER A 218 -2.88 18.76 -22.93
N GLY A 219 -2.66 19.50 -24.03
CA GLY A 219 -1.97 18.99 -25.20
C GLY A 219 -0.50 18.64 -24.91
N GLU A 220 0.17 19.49 -24.14
CA GLU A 220 1.53 19.27 -23.68
C GLU A 220 1.60 18.11 -22.66
N PHE A 221 0.58 17.93 -21.82
CA PHE A 221 0.50 16.80 -20.89
C PHE A 221 0.40 15.46 -21.63
N ALA A 222 -0.37 15.39 -22.72
CA ALA A 222 -0.48 14.18 -23.53
C ALA A 222 0.88 13.78 -24.13
N ILE A 223 1.64 14.76 -24.66
CA ILE A 223 2.98 14.50 -25.21
C ILE A 223 3.95 14.11 -24.09
N ALA A 224 3.92 14.79 -22.95
CA ALA A 224 4.77 14.44 -21.81
C ALA A 224 4.46 13.04 -21.26
N ALA A 225 3.19 12.63 -21.24
CA ALA A 225 2.79 11.28 -20.87
C ALA A 225 3.31 10.24 -21.89
N ALA A 226 3.22 10.53 -23.18
CA ALA A 226 3.75 9.66 -24.24
C ALA A 226 5.28 9.52 -24.16
N THR A 227 6.02 10.62 -23.94
CA THR A 227 7.47 10.59 -23.72
C THR A 227 7.82 9.75 -22.49
N MET A 228 7.15 10.01 -21.36
CA MET A 228 7.39 9.28 -20.12
C MET A 228 7.10 7.78 -20.26
N ALA A 229 6.02 7.41 -20.93
CA ALA A 229 5.66 6.01 -21.16
C ALA A 229 6.70 5.28 -22.01
N ARG A 230 7.24 5.92 -23.07
CA ARG A 230 8.34 5.34 -23.87
C ARG A 230 9.59 5.11 -23.03
N GLU A 231 9.99 6.09 -22.23
CA GLU A 231 11.16 5.96 -21.35
C GLU A 231 10.97 4.88 -20.28
N LEU A 232 9.79 4.82 -19.66
CA LEU A 232 9.47 3.80 -18.66
C LEU A 232 9.43 2.40 -19.27
N ALA A 233 8.89 2.23 -20.47
CA ALA A 233 8.88 0.94 -21.17
C ALA A 233 10.30 0.49 -21.52
N ALA A 234 11.17 1.40 -21.95
CA ALA A 234 12.57 1.10 -22.22
C ALA A 234 13.35 0.73 -20.94
N ALA A 235 13.03 1.36 -19.80
CA ALA A 235 13.69 1.11 -18.52
C ALA A 235 13.16 -0.12 -17.76
N ASN A 236 11.96 -0.60 -18.09
CA ASN A 236 11.28 -1.72 -17.40
C ASN A 236 10.70 -2.69 -18.45
N PRO A 237 11.55 -3.44 -19.19
CA PRO A 237 11.12 -4.30 -20.30
C PRO A 237 10.18 -5.44 -19.88
N GLU A 238 10.19 -5.81 -18.60
CA GLU A 238 9.30 -6.81 -17.99
C GLU A 238 7.92 -6.27 -17.59
N ALA A 239 7.76 -4.94 -17.56
CA ALA A 239 6.53 -4.28 -17.15
C ALA A 239 5.66 -3.91 -18.36
N GLN A 240 4.34 -4.00 -18.20
CA GLN A 240 3.43 -3.44 -19.19
C GLN A 240 3.17 -1.97 -18.85
N VAL A 241 3.42 -1.07 -19.81
CA VAL A 241 3.12 0.36 -19.67
C VAL A 241 1.81 0.70 -20.39
N VAL A 242 0.87 1.33 -19.69
CA VAL A 242 -0.42 1.78 -20.23
C VAL A 242 -0.54 3.29 -20.09
N ILE A 243 -1.07 3.95 -21.12
CA ILE A 243 -1.33 5.39 -21.13
C ILE A 243 -2.83 5.64 -21.16
N SER A 244 -3.33 6.54 -20.31
CA SER A 244 -4.75 6.93 -20.31
C SER A 244 -4.90 8.46 -20.26
N GLY A 245 -5.67 9.02 -21.18
CA GLY A 245 -6.12 10.42 -21.12
C GLY A 245 -7.44 10.49 -20.36
N LEU A 246 -7.50 11.34 -19.34
CA LEU A 246 -8.63 11.43 -18.40
C LEU A 246 -9.28 12.82 -18.48
N HIS A 247 -10.50 12.90 -18.95
CA HIS A 247 -11.29 14.12 -18.94
C HIS A 247 -11.96 14.32 -17.58
N HIS A 248 -12.62 13.28 -17.09
CA HIS A 248 -13.40 13.30 -15.84
C HIS A 248 -12.78 12.40 -14.78
N LYS A 249 -13.03 12.67 -13.50
CA LYS A 249 -12.54 11.80 -12.43
C LYS A 249 -13.14 10.39 -12.50
N ALA A 250 -14.36 10.26 -13.02
CA ALA A 250 -15.02 8.96 -13.22
C ALA A 250 -14.23 8.02 -14.13
N GLU A 251 -13.50 8.55 -15.11
CA GLU A 251 -12.66 7.75 -16.02
C GLU A 251 -11.43 7.18 -15.30
N PHE A 252 -10.88 7.90 -14.31
CA PHE A 252 -9.84 7.36 -13.43
C PHE A 252 -10.35 6.14 -12.67
N VAL A 253 -11.56 6.23 -12.11
CA VAL A 253 -12.20 5.11 -11.37
C VAL A 253 -12.46 3.92 -12.29
N ALA A 254 -12.95 4.18 -13.51
CA ALA A 254 -13.21 3.14 -14.50
C ALA A 254 -11.93 2.38 -14.88
N GLU A 255 -10.80 3.08 -15.06
CA GLU A 255 -9.51 2.45 -15.34
C GLU A 255 -9.01 1.61 -14.16
N VAL A 256 -9.11 2.10 -12.93
CA VAL A 256 -8.78 1.33 -11.71
C VAL A 256 -9.63 0.06 -11.61
N ALA A 257 -10.94 0.16 -11.86
CA ALA A 257 -11.84 -0.98 -11.87
C ALA A 257 -11.45 -2.01 -12.95
N ARG A 258 -11.07 -1.54 -14.15
CA ARG A 258 -10.59 -2.39 -15.25
C ARG A 258 -9.32 -3.14 -14.88
N PHE A 259 -8.35 -2.49 -14.24
CA PHE A 259 -7.13 -3.16 -13.76
C PHE A 259 -7.45 -4.23 -12.73
N THR A 260 -8.31 -3.91 -11.76
CA THR A 260 -8.75 -4.84 -10.72
C THR A 260 -9.45 -6.08 -11.31
N ALA A 261 -10.40 -5.88 -12.22
CA ALA A 261 -11.13 -6.96 -12.88
C ALA A 261 -10.21 -7.88 -13.73
N SER A 262 -9.11 -7.34 -14.24
CA SER A 262 -8.12 -8.13 -14.99
C SER A 262 -7.08 -8.84 -14.10
N GLY A 263 -7.20 -8.76 -12.77
CA GLY A 263 -6.27 -9.35 -11.82
C GLY A 263 -4.87 -8.73 -11.82
N ARG A 264 -4.73 -7.52 -12.39
CA ARG A 264 -3.44 -6.84 -12.53
C ARG A 264 -3.15 -5.95 -11.33
N THR A 265 -1.89 -5.94 -10.91
CA THR A 265 -1.40 -5.04 -9.86
C THR A 265 -0.50 -3.94 -10.42
N LEU A 266 -0.71 -2.71 -9.95
CA LEU A 266 0.06 -1.53 -10.30
C LEU A 266 1.41 -1.51 -9.57
N SER A 267 2.52 -1.61 -10.31
CA SER A 267 3.86 -1.35 -9.78
C SER A 267 4.14 0.15 -9.71
N GLN A 268 3.64 0.93 -10.68
CA GLN A 268 3.80 2.39 -10.69
C GLN A 268 2.53 3.07 -11.21
N LEU A 269 2.11 4.14 -10.54
CA LEU A 269 1.12 5.11 -11.01
C LEU A 269 1.84 6.44 -11.28
N HIS A 270 1.72 6.99 -12.49
CA HIS A 270 2.15 8.35 -12.84
C HIS A 270 0.93 9.14 -13.30
N LEU A 271 0.69 10.32 -12.73
CA LEU A 271 -0.41 11.18 -13.15
C LEU A 271 0.08 12.62 -13.41
N ILE A 272 -0.01 13.03 -14.66
CA ILE A 272 0.32 14.38 -15.15
C ILE A 272 -0.94 15.22 -15.18
N SER A 273 -0.98 16.29 -14.37
CA SER A 273 -2.19 17.09 -14.22
C SER A 273 -1.92 18.50 -13.70
N HIS A 274 -2.96 19.32 -13.65
CA HIS A 274 -3.03 20.39 -12.66
C HIS A 274 -3.44 19.80 -11.31
N ALA A 275 -3.13 20.48 -10.21
CA ALA A 275 -3.49 20.00 -8.87
C ALA A 275 -4.17 21.07 -8.01
N GLY A 276 -5.13 20.61 -7.22
CA GLY A 276 -5.69 21.29 -6.05
C GLY A 276 -5.13 20.70 -4.75
N MET A 277 -5.83 20.92 -3.63
CA MET A 277 -5.39 20.42 -2.32
C MET A 277 -5.30 18.89 -2.30
N TYR A 278 -6.32 18.21 -2.83
CA TYR A 278 -6.41 16.74 -2.82
C TYR A 278 -6.00 16.12 -4.16
N GLY A 279 -5.01 16.76 -4.79
CA GLY A 279 -4.30 16.17 -5.92
C GLY A 279 -4.86 16.60 -7.27
N PRO A 280 -4.95 15.69 -8.26
CA PRO A 280 -5.32 15.99 -9.64
C PRO A 280 -6.65 16.76 -9.77
N MET A 281 -6.72 17.64 -10.75
CA MET A 281 -7.93 18.35 -11.16
C MET A 281 -8.38 17.86 -12.55
N PHE A 282 -9.67 17.58 -12.68
CA PHE A 282 -10.33 17.09 -13.90
C PHE A 282 -11.42 18.09 -14.34
N GLY A 283 -12.11 17.81 -15.46
CA GLY A 283 -13.24 18.61 -15.92
C GLY A 283 -12.81 19.93 -16.56
N SER A 284 -13.35 21.07 -16.11
CA SER A 284 -13.00 22.41 -16.63
C SER A 284 -12.80 23.41 -15.49
N THR A 285 -12.34 24.63 -15.80
CA THR A 285 -12.31 25.70 -14.77
C THR A 285 -13.70 26.18 -14.36
N ASP A 286 -14.71 25.99 -15.21
CA ASP A 286 -16.09 26.37 -14.93
C ASP A 286 -16.81 25.27 -14.14
N TRP A 287 -16.40 24.01 -14.34
CA TRP A 287 -16.89 22.83 -13.64
C TRP A 287 -15.71 21.96 -13.17
N PRO A 288 -15.02 22.36 -12.10
CA PRO A 288 -13.83 21.68 -11.62
C PRO A 288 -14.21 20.38 -10.89
N GLU A 289 -13.59 19.27 -11.31
CA GLU A 289 -13.72 17.98 -10.65
C GLU A 289 -12.42 17.64 -9.91
N GLN A 290 -12.56 17.04 -8.73
CA GLN A 290 -11.45 16.52 -7.93
C GLN A 290 -11.95 15.34 -7.10
N PHE A 291 -11.06 14.43 -6.71
CA PHE A 291 -11.40 13.45 -5.69
C PHE A 291 -11.31 14.08 -4.30
N SER A 292 -12.37 13.91 -3.51
CA SER A 292 -12.37 14.31 -2.11
C SER A 292 -11.53 13.35 -1.26
N PRO A 293 -11.18 13.74 -0.02
CA PRO A 293 -10.50 12.85 0.91
C PRO A 293 -11.29 11.55 1.17
N HIS A 294 -12.62 11.65 1.19
CA HIS A 294 -13.49 10.50 1.38
C HIS A 294 -13.44 9.55 0.17
N GLU A 295 -13.51 10.10 -1.04
CA GLU A 295 -13.39 9.31 -2.27
C GLU A 295 -12.04 8.59 -2.35
N TRP A 296 -10.94 9.28 -2.03
CA TRP A 296 -9.61 8.64 -2.01
C TRP A 296 -9.52 7.47 -1.01
N ARG A 297 -10.10 7.61 0.18
CA ARG A 297 -10.02 6.57 1.22
C ARG A 297 -10.89 5.36 0.98
N THR A 298 -12.03 5.57 0.33
CA THR A 298 -12.97 4.50 0.01
C THR A 298 -12.60 3.81 -1.30
N MET A 299 -11.74 4.43 -2.11
CA MET A 299 -11.20 3.83 -3.33
C MET A 299 -10.17 2.74 -3.00
N THR A 300 -10.27 1.62 -3.72
CA THR A 300 -9.23 0.59 -3.73
C THR A 300 -8.47 0.67 -5.04
N ILE A 301 -7.16 0.93 -4.97
CA ILE A 301 -6.27 0.87 -6.12
C ILE A 301 -5.42 -0.39 -5.98
N PRO A 302 -5.36 -1.29 -6.99
CA PRO A 302 -4.69 -2.58 -6.86
C PRO A 302 -3.16 -2.40 -6.96
N PHE A 303 -2.52 -1.73 -6.01
CA PHE A 303 -1.06 -1.62 -5.97
C PHE A 303 -0.40 -2.97 -5.68
N ALA A 304 0.74 -3.22 -6.34
CA ALA A 304 1.64 -4.30 -5.97
C ALA A 304 2.29 -4.00 -4.59
N PRO A 305 2.83 -5.00 -3.87
CA PRO A 305 3.50 -4.77 -2.58
C PRO A 305 4.65 -3.76 -2.62
N THR A 306 5.32 -3.62 -3.76
CA THR A 306 6.40 -2.64 -4.01
C THR A 306 5.93 -1.45 -4.86
N GLY A 307 4.61 -1.26 -4.94
CA GLY A 307 3.95 -0.22 -5.70
C GLY A 307 4.38 1.19 -5.28
N ARG A 308 4.35 2.13 -6.23
CA ARG A 308 4.65 3.55 -5.99
C ARG A 308 3.74 4.46 -6.81
N ALA A 309 3.55 5.70 -6.34
CA ALA A 309 2.75 6.71 -7.03
C ALA A 309 3.53 8.00 -7.27
N HIS A 310 3.32 8.65 -8.41
CA HIS A 310 4.03 9.85 -8.84
C HIS A 310 3.03 10.87 -9.39
N PHE A 311 2.92 12.02 -8.72
CA PHE A 311 2.02 13.09 -9.13
C PHE A 311 2.79 14.27 -9.70
N HIS A 312 2.80 14.32 -11.02
CA HIS A 312 3.50 15.33 -11.82
C HIS A 312 2.61 16.56 -11.97
N ALA A 313 2.45 17.31 -10.89
CA ALA A 313 1.70 18.55 -10.86
C ALA A 313 2.32 19.54 -9.88
N CYS A 314 1.88 20.80 -9.93
CA CYS A 314 2.38 21.85 -9.05
C CYS A 314 2.05 21.56 -7.59
N ARG A 315 3.03 21.69 -6.68
CA ARG A 315 2.83 21.67 -5.21
C ARG A 315 2.22 20.39 -4.62
N THR A 316 2.19 19.27 -5.36
CA THR A 316 1.63 18.00 -4.88
C THR A 316 2.38 17.41 -3.70
N ALA A 317 3.68 17.71 -3.54
CA ALA A 317 4.45 17.25 -2.39
C ALA A 317 4.05 17.89 -1.06
N ARG A 318 3.26 18.98 -1.07
CA ARG A 318 3.00 19.73 0.16
C ARG A 318 2.00 19.04 1.08
N TRP A 319 0.93 18.51 0.50
CA TRP A 319 -0.15 17.86 1.27
C TRP A 319 -0.59 16.56 0.63
N PHE A 320 -0.85 16.60 -0.67
CA PHE A 320 -1.45 15.47 -1.37
C PHE A 320 -0.57 14.21 -1.41
N ALA A 321 0.71 14.31 -1.74
CA ALA A 321 1.58 13.13 -1.78
C ALA A 321 1.76 12.47 -0.39
N PRO A 322 1.98 13.23 0.71
CA PRO A 322 1.86 12.71 2.07
C PRO A 322 0.54 12.00 2.35
N PHE A 323 -0.58 12.65 2.06
CA PHE A 323 -1.93 12.12 2.26
C PHE A 323 -2.15 10.82 1.48
N PHE A 324 -1.80 10.79 0.20
CA PHE A 324 -1.97 9.62 -0.67
C PHE A 324 -1.10 8.44 -0.23
N ALA A 325 0.15 8.72 0.20
CA ALA A 325 1.02 7.68 0.75
C ALA A 325 0.42 7.03 2.00
N ASP A 326 -0.21 7.83 2.86
CA ASP A 326 -0.84 7.36 4.09
C ASP A 326 -2.12 6.57 3.79
N VAL A 327 -2.93 7.01 2.81
CA VAL A 327 -4.18 6.35 2.42
C VAL A 327 -3.94 5.00 1.74
N PHE A 328 -2.99 4.93 0.81
CA PHE A 328 -2.77 3.72 0.00
C PHE A 328 -1.58 2.86 0.46
N GLY A 329 -0.84 3.31 1.47
CA GLY A 329 0.31 2.56 2.00
C GLY A 329 1.49 2.43 1.03
N VAL A 330 1.59 3.32 0.03
CA VAL A 330 2.65 3.27 -1.00
C VAL A 330 3.53 4.53 -0.98
N PRO A 331 4.86 4.41 -1.23
CA PRO A 331 5.70 5.57 -1.45
C PRO A 331 5.14 6.47 -2.56
N THR A 332 4.97 7.75 -2.25
CA THR A 332 4.35 8.71 -3.16
C THR A 332 5.26 9.90 -3.41
N PHE A 333 5.43 10.27 -4.67
CA PHE A 333 6.31 11.34 -5.11
C PHE A 333 5.50 12.53 -5.64
N GLY A 334 5.91 13.75 -5.29
CA GLY A 334 5.28 14.97 -5.78
C GLY A 334 6.28 16.12 -5.93
N ASN A 335 5.85 17.22 -6.55
CA ASN A 335 6.69 18.41 -6.69
C ASN A 335 6.40 19.41 -5.57
N HIS A 336 7.45 19.96 -4.95
CA HIS A 336 7.30 20.98 -3.90
C HIS A 336 6.83 22.33 -4.48
N ASN A 337 7.36 22.67 -5.66
CA ASN A 337 7.15 23.94 -6.33
C ASN A 337 6.25 23.80 -7.57
N TYR A 338 6.18 24.88 -8.36
CA TYR A 338 5.47 24.89 -9.64
C TYR A 338 6.22 24.08 -10.70
N THR A 339 5.47 23.35 -11.50
CA THR A 339 5.97 22.63 -12.67
C THR A 339 5.85 23.47 -13.94
N THR A 340 6.62 23.11 -14.95
CA THR A 340 6.61 23.74 -16.28
C THR A 340 6.92 22.71 -17.34
N VAL A 341 6.36 22.90 -18.53
CA VAL A 341 6.74 22.15 -19.72
C VAL A 341 8.15 22.58 -20.15
N SER A 342 8.98 21.61 -20.50
CA SER A 342 10.37 21.76 -20.95
C SER A 342 10.65 20.83 -22.13
N ALA A 343 11.56 21.24 -23.01
CA ALA A 343 12.10 20.39 -24.07
C ALA A 343 13.19 19.42 -23.58
N ARG A 344 13.65 19.57 -22.33
CA ARG A 344 14.67 18.72 -21.70
C ARG A 344 14.21 18.28 -20.31
N LYS A 345 14.62 17.08 -19.92
CA LYS A 345 14.28 16.46 -18.63
C LYS A 345 15.03 17.07 -17.45
N ASP A 346 16.33 17.32 -17.61
CA ASP A 346 17.22 17.63 -16.48
C ASP A 346 17.38 19.13 -16.21
N ASN A 347 17.02 19.98 -17.17
CA ASN A 347 17.04 21.43 -17.03
C ASN A 347 15.92 22.08 -17.83
N PHE A 348 15.57 23.32 -17.46
CA PHE A 348 14.60 24.07 -18.22
C PHE A 348 15.16 24.43 -19.60
N SER A 349 14.48 23.97 -20.62
CA SER A 349 14.72 24.32 -22.02
C SER A 349 13.40 24.72 -22.65
N TRP A 350 13.31 25.95 -23.15
CA TRP A 350 12.07 26.45 -23.73
C TRP A 350 11.63 25.59 -24.94
N ALA A 351 10.35 25.19 -24.94
CA ALA A 351 9.79 24.29 -25.95
C ALA A 351 9.36 24.99 -27.25
N GLY A 352 9.58 26.31 -27.37
CA GLY A 352 9.14 27.09 -28.51
C GLY A 352 7.71 27.62 -28.35
N PRO A 353 7.19 28.32 -29.37
CA PRO A 353 5.85 28.92 -29.34
C PRO A 353 4.74 27.88 -29.56
N ASN A 354 5.05 26.75 -30.21
CA ASN A 354 4.12 25.64 -30.43
C ASN A 354 4.69 24.35 -29.81
N PRO A 355 4.65 24.21 -28.47
CA PRO A 355 5.23 23.07 -27.78
C PRO A 355 4.63 21.73 -28.23
N THR A 356 3.35 21.73 -28.62
CA THR A 356 2.64 20.51 -29.03
C THR A 356 3.10 19.92 -30.36
N ALA A 357 3.93 20.64 -31.12
CA ALA A 357 4.56 20.12 -32.34
C ALA A 357 5.81 19.27 -32.05
N ARG A 358 6.27 19.18 -30.80
CA ARG A 358 7.44 18.39 -30.44
C ARG A 358 7.11 16.92 -30.25
N GLN A 359 8.07 16.06 -30.56
CA GLN A 359 8.01 14.63 -30.25
C GLN A 359 8.17 14.34 -28.76
N ASP A 360 9.02 15.13 -28.09
CA ASP A 360 9.33 14.98 -26.68
C ASP A 360 9.11 16.26 -25.90
N LEU A 361 8.38 16.12 -24.80
CA LEU A 361 8.19 17.14 -23.78
C LEU A 361 8.30 16.51 -22.39
N TYR A 362 8.74 17.33 -21.44
CA TYR A 362 8.91 16.93 -20.05
C TYR A 362 8.19 17.93 -19.16
N LEU A 363 7.52 17.43 -18.13
CA LEU A 363 7.01 18.27 -17.05
C LEU A 363 8.02 18.27 -15.90
N ILE A 364 8.70 19.39 -15.69
CA ILE A 364 9.75 19.52 -14.69
C ILE A 364 9.38 20.54 -13.63
N ALA A 365 9.84 20.34 -12.39
CA ALA A 365 9.82 21.40 -11.38
C ALA A 365 11.01 22.32 -11.58
N ALA A 366 10.77 23.63 -11.64
CA ALA A 366 11.82 24.62 -11.82
C ALA A 366 11.44 25.94 -11.12
N PRO A 367 12.42 26.77 -10.72
CA PRO A 367 12.16 28.14 -10.27
C PRO A 367 11.33 28.92 -11.29
N GLY A 368 10.56 29.90 -10.84
CA GLY A 368 9.81 30.76 -11.74
C GLY A 368 9.17 31.93 -11.03
N LYS A 369 8.45 32.77 -11.80
CA LYS A 369 7.84 34.00 -11.31
C LYS A 369 6.91 33.80 -10.11
N LYS A 370 6.11 32.73 -10.12
CA LYS A 370 5.15 32.43 -9.06
C LYS A 370 5.79 31.94 -7.75
N SER A 371 6.99 31.37 -7.82
CA SER A 371 7.69 30.83 -6.63
C SER A 371 8.81 31.75 -6.13
N HIS A 372 9.53 32.42 -7.03
CA HIS A 372 10.77 33.14 -6.72
C HIS A 372 10.81 34.55 -7.36
N GLY A 373 9.67 35.07 -7.80
CA GLY A 373 9.58 36.38 -8.45
C GLY A 373 10.36 36.45 -9.76
N TRP A 374 10.68 37.67 -10.20
CA TRP A 374 11.36 37.91 -11.48
C TRP A 374 12.74 37.24 -11.56
N ALA A 375 13.51 37.25 -10.47
CA ALA A 375 14.79 36.56 -10.38
C ALA A 375 14.66 35.04 -10.66
N GLY A 376 13.60 34.41 -10.16
CA GLY A 376 13.28 33.02 -10.47
C GLY A 376 13.04 32.76 -11.95
N SER A 377 12.33 33.67 -12.62
CA SER A 377 12.10 33.58 -14.07
C SER A 377 13.41 33.70 -14.85
N ILE A 378 14.27 34.64 -14.47
CA ILE A 378 15.60 34.78 -15.09
C ILE A 378 16.39 33.48 -14.90
N ARG A 379 16.49 32.98 -13.65
CA ARG A 379 17.19 31.73 -13.33
C ARG A 379 16.69 30.55 -14.17
N LYS A 380 15.36 30.44 -14.33
CA LYS A 380 14.73 29.41 -15.16
C LYS A 380 15.24 29.47 -16.61
N TYR A 381 15.12 30.62 -17.26
CA TYR A 381 15.50 30.78 -18.67
C TYR A 381 17.02 30.76 -18.90
N LEU A 382 17.83 30.90 -17.85
CA LEU A 382 19.27 30.61 -17.87
C LEU A 382 19.61 29.11 -17.77
N GLY A 383 18.61 28.22 -17.81
CA GLY A 383 18.82 26.77 -17.81
C GLY A 383 18.89 26.15 -16.42
N ALA A 384 18.09 26.63 -15.47
CA ALA A 384 18.01 26.03 -14.13
C ALA A 384 17.76 24.51 -14.21
N ALA A 385 18.49 23.76 -13.39
CA ALA A 385 18.27 22.32 -13.22
C ALA A 385 16.85 22.03 -12.72
N ALA A 386 16.30 20.91 -13.18
CA ALA A 386 15.04 20.39 -12.69
C ALA A 386 15.17 20.00 -11.21
N GLU A 387 14.20 20.44 -10.39
CA GLU A 387 14.11 20.04 -8.99
C GLU A 387 13.53 18.62 -8.91
N ALA A 388 14.18 17.74 -8.17
CA ALA A 388 13.71 16.36 -7.99
C ALA A 388 12.39 16.33 -7.20
N PRO A 389 11.45 15.42 -7.56
CA PRO A 389 10.26 15.19 -6.76
C PRO A 389 10.61 14.76 -5.33
N LEU A 390 9.86 15.24 -4.34
CA LEU A 390 10.00 14.82 -2.95
C LEU A 390 9.25 13.51 -2.74
N GLN A 391 9.91 12.58 -2.05
CA GLN A 391 9.33 11.31 -1.64
C GLN A 391 8.61 11.44 -0.30
N SER A 392 7.35 11.01 -0.26
CA SER A 392 6.56 10.83 0.95
C SER A 392 6.39 9.33 1.21
N LEU A 393 6.70 8.89 2.43
CA LEU A 393 6.45 7.52 2.88
C LEU A 393 5.18 7.47 3.75
N PRO A 394 4.52 6.30 3.83
CA PRO A 394 3.33 6.11 4.68
C PRO A 394 3.62 6.40 6.16
N ALA A 395 2.68 7.03 6.87
CA ALA A 395 2.83 7.50 8.25
C ALA A 395 3.24 6.40 9.24
N ALA A 396 2.78 5.16 9.03
CA ALA A 396 3.18 3.99 9.82
C ALA A 396 4.71 3.73 9.82
N THR A 397 5.45 4.37 8.90
CA THR A 397 6.89 4.17 8.70
C THR A 397 7.77 5.35 9.14
N LYS A 398 7.21 6.48 9.64
CA LYS A 398 8.04 7.66 9.99
C LYS A 398 7.61 8.49 11.22
N PRO A 399 8.52 8.67 12.21
CA PRO A 399 8.35 9.64 13.31
C PRO A 399 8.67 11.10 12.93
N GLU A 400 9.08 11.37 11.68
CA GLU A 400 9.73 12.63 11.28
C GLU A 400 8.78 13.82 11.07
N ARG A 401 7.47 13.57 11.01
CA ARG A 401 6.43 14.62 11.00
C ARG A 401 6.06 15.09 12.42
N SER A 402 6.49 14.37 13.45
CA SER A 402 6.19 14.69 14.85
C SER A 402 7.07 15.82 15.37
N TYR A 403 6.53 16.57 16.34
CA TYR A 403 7.30 17.55 17.11
C TYR A 403 8.24 16.90 18.13
N ASP A 404 8.21 15.58 18.31
CA ASP A 404 8.96 14.86 19.35
C ASP A 404 10.47 15.22 19.38
N ARG A 405 11.13 15.30 18.21
CA ARG A 405 12.57 15.61 18.13
C ARG A 405 12.94 17.03 18.59
N VAL A 406 11.96 17.94 18.62
CA VAL A 406 12.15 19.35 18.97
C VAL A 406 11.28 19.78 20.15
N ALA A 407 10.65 18.82 20.84
CA ALA A 407 9.65 19.09 21.88
C ALA A 407 10.22 19.96 23.01
N GLU A 408 11.43 19.66 23.50
CA GLU A 408 12.06 20.46 24.56
C GLU A 408 12.42 21.88 24.10
N LEU A 409 12.92 22.05 22.87
CA LEU A 409 13.23 23.36 22.29
C LEU A 409 11.95 24.19 22.13
N TYR A 410 10.87 23.56 21.66
CA TYR A 410 9.56 24.19 21.52
C TYR A 410 9.02 24.60 22.88
N ASP A 411 9.09 23.71 23.85
CA ASP A 411 8.59 23.93 25.20
C ASP A 411 9.29 25.08 25.93
N ARG A 412 10.60 25.28 25.70
CA ARG A 412 11.31 26.46 26.19
C ARG A 412 10.79 27.75 25.54
N ALA A 413 10.67 27.76 24.22
CA ALA A 413 10.22 28.94 23.48
C ALA A 413 8.74 29.28 23.78
N TYR A 414 7.88 28.30 24.01
CA TYR A 414 6.44 28.49 24.18
C TYR A 414 5.95 28.01 25.55
N ALA A 415 6.76 28.20 26.59
CA ALA A 415 6.37 27.91 27.98
C ALA A 415 5.16 28.76 28.41
N ASP A 416 5.13 30.03 27.99
CA ASP A 416 4.02 30.97 28.14
C ASP A 416 3.46 31.32 26.75
N ILE A 417 2.23 30.89 26.46
CA ILE A 417 1.59 31.13 25.17
C ILE A 417 1.34 32.63 24.89
N ARG A 418 1.31 33.47 25.95
CA ARG A 418 1.02 34.90 25.86
C ARG A 418 2.12 35.70 25.15
N VAL A 419 3.26 35.07 24.80
CA VAL A 419 4.23 35.62 23.84
C VAL A 419 3.59 35.85 22.46
N ARG A 420 2.48 35.17 22.15
CA ARG A 420 1.67 35.35 20.95
C ARG A 420 0.53 36.33 21.21
N GLU A 421 0.88 37.59 21.43
CA GLU A 421 -0.01 38.61 21.99
C GLU A 421 -1.34 38.77 21.21
N ALA A 422 -1.29 38.81 19.87
CA ALA A 422 -2.49 39.01 19.04
C ALA A 422 -3.39 37.78 19.05
N GLU A 423 -2.80 36.59 18.95
CA GLU A 423 -3.49 35.31 18.98
C GLU A 423 -4.12 35.03 20.36
N TRP A 424 -3.37 35.26 21.44
CA TRP A 424 -3.87 35.16 22.81
C TRP A 424 -5.00 36.14 23.07
N LYS A 425 -4.86 37.40 22.64
CA LYS A 425 -5.92 38.40 22.77
C LYS A 425 -7.20 37.95 22.07
N TRP A 426 -7.09 37.44 20.85
CA TRP A 426 -8.25 36.95 20.11
C TRP A 426 -8.96 35.84 20.87
N VAL A 427 -8.24 34.82 21.37
CA VAL A 427 -8.84 33.71 22.13
C VAL A 427 -9.44 34.19 23.45
N SER A 428 -8.70 34.96 24.24
CA SER A 428 -9.15 35.44 25.56
C SER A 428 -10.40 36.34 25.47
N ASP A 429 -10.49 37.21 24.46
CA ASP A 429 -11.70 38.01 24.22
C ASP A 429 -12.93 37.12 23.96
N ARG A 430 -12.79 36.04 23.18
CA ARG A 430 -13.89 35.09 22.92
C ARG A 430 -14.26 34.27 24.14
N VAL A 431 -13.26 33.83 24.91
CA VAL A 431 -13.47 33.13 26.18
C VAL A 431 -14.28 33.99 27.13
N ALA A 432 -13.92 35.27 27.30
CA ALA A 432 -14.66 36.20 28.14
C ALA A 432 -16.12 36.36 27.67
N GLY A 433 -16.35 36.51 26.36
CA GLY A 433 -17.71 36.59 25.80
C GLY A 433 -18.54 35.33 26.02
N ALA A 434 -17.97 34.15 25.75
CA ALA A 434 -18.66 32.87 25.94
C ALA A 434 -18.96 32.58 27.42
N ARG A 435 -18.06 32.94 28.33
CA ARG A 435 -18.29 32.83 29.79
C ARG A 435 -19.42 33.74 30.24
N ALA A 436 -19.47 34.98 29.75
CA ALA A 436 -20.54 35.91 30.07
C ALA A 436 -21.90 35.40 29.58
N GLU A 437 -21.94 34.77 28.40
CA GLU A 437 -23.14 34.16 27.84
C GLU A 437 -23.61 32.93 28.64
N LEU A 438 -22.69 32.07 29.08
CA LEU A 438 -23.00 30.84 29.83
C LEU A 438 -23.17 31.05 31.34
N GLY A 439 -22.68 32.16 31.89
CA GLY A 439 -22.68 32.44 33.34
C GLY A 439 -21.75 31.55 34.16
N ARG A 440 -20.83 30.80 33.53
CA ARG A 440 -19.88 29.89 34.19
C ARG A 440 -18.56 29.75 33.41
N PRO A 441 -17.47 29.26 34.04
CA PRO A 441 -16.27 28.84 33.33
C PRO A 441 -16.54 27.78 32.23
N LEU A 442 -15.70 27.76 31.21
CA LEU A 442 -15.88 26.94 30.01
C LEU A 442 -15.34 25.52 30.18
N ARG A 443 -16.00 24.56 29.56
CA ARG A 443 -15.46 23.21 29.31
C ARG A 443 -14.77 23.22 27.95
N VAL A 444 -13.45 23.06 27.92
CA VAL A 444 -12.65 23.30 26.70
C VAL A 444 -11.96 22.02 26.23
N LEU A 445 -12.00 21.77 24.93
CA LEU A 445 -11.14 20.81 24.24
C LEU A 445 -10.15 21.55 23.34
N GLU A 446 -8.85 21.29 23.49
CA GLU A 446 -7.81 21.77 22.58
C GLU A 446 -7.30 20.62 21.72
N ILE A 447 -7.40 20.75 20.39
CA ILE A 447 -6.82 19.80 19.42
C ILE A 447 -5.46 20.31 18.95
N GLY A 448 -4.43 19.50 19.14
CA GLY A 448 -3.04 19.88 18.95
C GLY A 448 -2.51 20.76 20.07
N CYS A 449 -2.69 20.33 21.33
CA CYS A 449 -2.39 21.16 22.50
C CYS A 449 -0.89 21.39 22.74
N GLY A 450 0.00 20.68 22.03
CA GLY A 450 1.43 20.75 22.22
C GLY A 450 1.82 20.54 23.68
N ASN A 451 2.61 21.45 24.23
CA ASN A 451 3.03 21.43 25.63
C ASN A 451 1.96 21.94 26.63
N GLY A 452 0.70 22.13 26.20
CA GLY A 452 -0.44 22.52 27.05
C GLY A 452 -0.43 23.98 27.53
N ALA A 453 0.38 24.86 26.93
CA ALA A 453 0.52 26.24 27.38
C ALA A 453 -0.77 27.08 27.28
N LEU A 454 -1.62 26.82 26.28
CA LEU A 454 -2.90 27.53 26.14
C LEU A 454 -3.88 27.18 27.27
N LEU A 455 -4.14 25.89 27.49
CA LEU A 455 -5.04 25.45 28.56
C LEU A 455 -4.57 25.91 29.95
N ARG A 456 -3.26 25.87 30.23
CA ARG A 456 -2.73 26.43 31.49
C ARG A 456 -2.98 27.93 31.61
N ALA A 457 -2.79 28.69 30.54
CA ALA A 457 -3.00 30.13 30.57
C ALA A 457 -4.47 30.51 30.80
N LEU A 458 -5.41 29.70 30.30
CA LEU A 458 -6.86 29.84 30.56
C LEU A 458 -7.22 29.42 31.99
N ASP A 459 -6.64 28.33 32.49
CA ASP A 459 -6.81 27.86 33.88
C ASP A 459 -6.29 28.89 34.90
N ASP A 460 -5.14 29.52 34.64
CA ASP A 460 -4.62 30.63 35.44
C ASP A 460 -5.61 31.80 35.56
N GLY A 461 -6.40 32.05 34.52
CA GLY A 461 -7.42 33.10 34.48
C GLY A 461 -8.73 32.72 35.17
N GLY A 462 -8.89 31.47 35.62
CA GLY A 462 -10.17 30.94 36.09
C GLY A 462 -11.23 30.85 34.99
N ASP A 463 -10.78 30.75 33.73
CA ASP A 463 -11.65 30.78 32.57
C ASP A 463 -12.29 29.42 32.25
N VAL A 464 -11.70 28.33 32.75
CA VAL A 464 -12.12 26.96 32.46
C VAL A 464 -12.65 26.24 33.70
N ASP A 465 -13.70 25.45 33.50
CA ASP A 465 -14.16 24.48 34.49
C ASP A 465 -13.26 23.24 34.44
N PHE A 466 -13.06 22.72 33.23
CA PHE A 466 -12.03 21.74 32.90
C PHE A 466 -11.51 21.93 31.47
N GLY A 467 -10.31 21.40 31.21
CA GLY A 467 -9.66 21.43 29.91
C GLY A 467 -9.15 20.04 29.51
N ILE A 468 -9.41 19.63 28.27
CA ILE A 468 -8.85 18.42 27.66
C ILE A 468 -7.93 18.87 26.53
N GLY A 469 -6.66 18.48 26.57
CA GLY A 469 -5.70 18.71 25.49
C GLY A 469 -5.36 17.41 24.78
N LEU A 470 -5.49 17.37 23.46
CA LEU A 470 -5.14 16.22 22.63
C LEU A 470 -3.98 16.58 21.71
N ASP A 471 -3.00 15.69 21.59
CA ASP A 471 -1.87 15.86 20.66
C ASP A 471 -1.39 14.50 20.13
N SER A 472 -0.71 14.48 18.98
CA SER A 472 -0.12 13.27 18.41
C SER A 472 1.31 13.02 18.90
N SER A 473 2.02 14.08 19.33
CA SER A 473 3.38 14.01 19.85
C SER A 473 3.39 13.55 21.31
N ALA A 474 3.99 12.38 21.55
CA ALA A 474 4.14 11.85 22.90
C ALA A 474 5.04 12.75 23.76
N GLY A 475 6.14 13.26 23.19
CA GLY A 475 7.06 14.15 23.89
C GLY A 475 6.41 15.47 24.31
N MET A 476 5.53 16.03 23.48
CA MET A 476 4.73 17.22 23.85
C MET A 476 3.77 16.94 24.99
N LEU A 477 3.06 15.80 24.96
CA LEU A 477 2.13 15.41 26.03
C LEU A 477 2.83 15.16 27.37
N ASP A 478 4.03 14.59 27.35
CA ASP A 478 4.82 14.39 28.56
C ASP A 478 5.21 15.74 29.20
N LEU A 479 5.60 16.72 28.38
CA LEU A 479 5.86 18.09 28.82
C LEU A 479 4.59 18.79 29.31
N ALA A 480 3.46 18.60 28.63
CA ALA A 480 2.16 19.15 29.03
C ALA A 480 1.73 18.64 30.41
N ARG A 481 1.85 17.34 30.66
CA ARG A 481 1.57 16.71 31.96
C ARG A 481 2.55 17.21 33.03
N LYS A 482 3.85 17.24 32.72
CA LYS A 482 4.89 17.72 33.64
C LYS A 482 4.65 19.17 34.07
N ARG A 483 4.32 20.07 33.14
CA ARG A 483 4.04 21.49 33.42
C ARG A 483 2.69 21.74 34.10
N SER A 484 1.78 20.78 34.02
CA SER A 484 0.44 20.88 34.60
C SER A 484 0.27 20.05 35.87
N GLN A 485 1.38 19.60 36.47
CA GLN A 485 1.35 18.93 37.77
C GLN A 485 0.63 19.81 38.81
N GLY A 486 -0.29 19.21 39.56
CA GLY A 486 -1.14 19.91 40.52
C GLY A 486 -2.42 20.54 39.93
N ARG A 487 -2.63 20.51 38.60
CA ARG A 487 -3.83 21.05 37.95
C ARG A 487 -4.82 19.94 37.59
N ALA A 488 -5.60 19.48 38.57
CA ALA A 488 -6.53 18.35 38.41
C ALA A 488 -7.62 18.54 37.33
N ARG A 489 -7.88 19.80 36.93
CA ARG A 489 -8.86 20.18 35.90
C ARG A 489 -8.36 20.01 34.47
N LEU A 490 -7.05 19.82 34.27
CA LEU A 490 -6.43 19.68 32.95
C LEU A 490 -6.05 18.23 32.69
N ARG A 491 -6.49 17.69 31.56
CA ARG A 491 -6.21 16.31 31.12
C ARG A 491 -5.56 16.32 29.75
N PHE A 492 -4.59 15.43 29.53
CA PHE A 492 -3.82 15.36 28.29
C PHE A 492 -3.80 13.94 27.72
N GLY A 493 -4.35 13.78 26.51
CA GLY A 493 -4.54 12.50 25.83
C GLY A 493 -3.80 12.43 24.48
N LYS A 494 -3.36 11.23 24.10
CA LYS A 494 -2.73 11.00 22.80
C LYS A 494 -3.80 10.70 21.75
N VAL A 495 -3.69 11.32 20.58
CA VAL A 495 -4.57 11.05 19.44
C VAL A 495 -3.73 10.86 18.16
N ASN A 496 -3.98 9.79 17.41
CA ASN A 496 -3.27 9.49 16.14
C ASN A 496 -4.19 9.52 14.91
N GLY A 497 -5.48 9.74 15.10
CA GLY A 497 -6.51 9.73 14.07
C GLY A 497 -7.56 10.80 14.34
N PRO A 498 -8.66 10.82 13.58
CA PRO A 498 -9.69 11.82 13.79
C PRO A 498 -10.56 11.54 15.02
N GLU A 499 -10.67 10.27 15.44
CA GLU A 499 -11.47 9.83 16.59
C GLU A 499 -10.95 10.45 17.90
N LEU A 500 -11.85 11.11 18.63
CA LEU A 500 -11.54 11.79 19.88
C LEU A 500 -12.13 10.99 21.04
N ASP A 501 -11.28 10.59 21.99
CA ASP A 501 -11.70 9.96 23.25
C ASP A 501 -12.30 11.00 24.21
N VAL A 502 -13.43 11.57 23.79
CA VAL A 502 -14.22 12.58 24.50
C VAL A 502 -15.70 12.23 24.29
N PRO A 503 -16.54 12.22 25.33
CA PRO A 503 -17.96 11.92 25.18
C PRO A 503 -18.69 12.93 24.27
N ASP A 504 -19.85 12.52 23.78
CA ASP A 504 -20.79 13.40 23.08
C ASP A 504 -21.22 14.55 24.01
N ASP A 505 -21.46 15.73 23.44
CA ASP A 505 -22.01 16.90 24.13
C ASP A 505 -21.22 17.38 25.37
N HIS A 506 -19.93 17.04 25.43
CA HIS A 506 -19.13 17.14 26.63
C HIS A 506 -18.48 18.52 26.85
N VAL A 507 -18.15 19.24 25.76
CA VAL A 507 -17.39 20.50 25.83
C VAL A 507 -18.15 21.67 25.23
N ASP A 508 -17.94 22.88 25.75
CA ASP A 508 -18.61 24.09 25.26
C ASP A 508 -17.86 24.67 24.05
N VAL A 509 -16.53 24.53 24.04
CA VAL A 509 -15.66 25.09 23.00
C VAL A 509 -14.58 24.08 22.62
N VAL A 510 -14.38 23.91 21.31
CA VAL A 510 -13.20 23.27 20.75
C VAL A 510 -12.28 24.34 20.18
N ILE A 511 -11.01 24.30 20.57
CA ILE A 511 -9.96 25.20 20.09
C ILE A 511 -8.92 24.39 19.32
N SER A 512 -8.51 24.88 18.15
CA SER A 512 -7.31 24.40 17.47
C SER A 512 -6.36 25.58 17.30
N PHE A 513 -5.25 25.57 18.04
CA PHE A 513 -4.32 26.70 18.12
C PHE A 513 -3.00 26.36 17.42
N LEU A 514 -2.82 26.89 16.21
CA LEU A 514 -1.69 26.69 15.31
C LEU A 514 -1.48 25.25 14.82
N SER A 515 -2.49 24.38 14.99
CA SER A 515 -2.43 22.94 14.65
C SER A 515 -3.42 22.51 13.55
N PHE A 516 -4.42 23.32 13.21
CA PHE A 516 -5.51 22.90 12.32
C PHE A 516 -5.02 22.46 10.94
N ARG A 517 -3.94 23.04 10.45
CA ARG A 517 -3.26 22.70 9.19
C ARG A 517 -2.78 21.23 9.10
N TYR A 518 -2.56 20.57 10.23
CA TYR A 518 -2.10 19.19 10.30
C TYR A 518 -3.27 18.20 10.24
N LEU A 519 -4.46 18.67 10.57
CA LEU A 519 -5.62 17.83 10.71
C LEU A 519 -6.22 17.49 9.35
N ASP A 520 -6.76 16.29 9.25
CA ASP A 520 -7.73 16.01 8.22
C ASP A 520 -9.08 16.59 8.62
N TRP A 521 -9.54 17.58 7.87
CA TRP A 521 -10.59 18.46 8.32
C TRP A 521 -11.97 17.79 8.39
N ASP A 522 -12.31 16.86 7.49
CA ASP A 522 -13.67 16.31 7.49
C ASP A 522 -13.95 15.33 8.62
N PRO A 523 -13.12 14.30 8.82
CA PRO A 523 -13.36 13.37 9.92
C PRO A 523 -13.24 14.08 11.28
N VAL A 524 -12.29 15.01 11.43
CA VAL A 524 -12.19 15.77 12.69
C VAL A 524 -13.39 16.72 12.88
N MET A 525 -13.98 17.27 11.81
CA MET A 525 -15.18 18.12 11.93
C MET A 525 -16.40 17.32 12.40
N ALA A 526 -16.53 16.07 11.99
CA ALA A 526 -17.57 15.17 12.51
C ALA A 526 -17.40 14.97 14.02
N GLU A 527 -16.18 14.70 14.46
CA GLU A 527 -15.87 14.53 15.88
C GLU A 527 -16.02 15.83 16.68
N ILE A 528 -15.60 16.98 16.14
CA ILE A 528 -15.84 18.30 16.74
C ILE A 528 -17.33 18.53 16.98
N ARG A 529 -18.20 18.22 16.01
CA ARG A 529 -19.66 18.34 16.20
C ARG A 529 -20.22 17.35 17.22
N ARG A 530 -19.65 16.14 17.30
CA ARG A 530 -20.05 15.12 18.26
C ARG A 530 -19.77 15.58 19.69
N VAL A 531 -18.54 16.01 19.96
CA VAL A 531 -18.07 16.35 21.33
C VAL A 531 -18.56 17.71 21.83
N LEU A 532 -18.87 18.66 20.93
CA LEU A 532 -19.41 19.96 21.33
C LEU A 532 -20.82 19.83 21.90
N ALA A 533 -21.12 20.44 23.04
CA ALA A 533 -22.51 20.59 23.50
C ALA A 533 -23.37 21.33 22.46
N PRO A 534 -24.71 21.18 22.47
CA PRO A 534 -25.59 21.97 21.62
C PRO A 534 -25.32 23.48 21.79
N GLY A 535 -25.06 24.19 20.68
CA GLY A 535 -24.68 25.62 20.71
C GLY A 535 -23.19 25.89 21.00
N GLY A 536 -22.38 24.84 21.16
CA GLY A 536 -20.94 24.93 21.32
C GLY A 536 -20.23 25.49 20.07
N ARG A 537 -18.95 25.86 20.22
CA ARG A 537 -18.22 26.65 19.21
C ARG A 537 -16.88 26.02 18.84
N LEU A 538 -16.49 26.17 17.57
CA LEU A 538 -15.15 25.87 17.08
C LEU A 538 -14.37 27.16 16.87
N TRP A 539 -13.21 27.27 17.51
CA TRP A 539 -12.25 28.35 17.31
C TRP A 539 -10.96 27.81 16.71
N VAL A 540 -10.54 28.39 15.60
CA VAL A 540 -9.29 28.03 14.93
C VAL A 540 -8.42 29.26 14.83
N VAL A 541 -7.19 29.17 15.34
CA VAL A 541 -6.12 30.13 15.07
C VAL A 541 -5.06 29.37 14.30
N ASP A 542 -4.67 29.81 13.10
CA ASP A 542 -3.64 29.11 12.34
C ASP A 542 -2.82 30.03 11.46
N MET A 543 -1.66 29.54 11.04
CA MET A 543 -0.78 30.22 10.11
C MET A 543 -0.97 29.69 8.69
N ILE A 544 -1.01 30.62 7.74
CA ILE A 544 -1.26 30.39 6.33
C ILE A 544 -0.18 31.04 5.46
N GLU A 545 0.07 30.47 4.28
CA GLU A 545 0.97 31.04 3.28
C GLU A 545 0.19 31.97 2.35
N HIS A 546 0.46 33.28 2.44
CA HIS A 546 -0.09 34.29 1.54
C HIS A 546 0.77 35.56 1.62
N PRO A 547 1.42 35.99 0.52
CA PRO A 547 2.22 37.21 0.48
C PRO A 547 1.38 38.46 0.78
N VAL A 548 1.98 39.44 1.47
CA VAL A 548 1.32 40.71 1.78
C VAL A 548 1.10 41.54 0.51
N ARG A 549 -0.11 42.09 0.34
CA ARG A 549 -0.41 43.05 -0.74
C ARG A 549 -0.07 44.47 -0.32
N VAL A 550 0.14 45.37 -1.28
CA VAL A 550 0.47 46.80 -1.01
C VAL A 550 -0.52 47.46 -0.05
N ARG A 551 -1.82 47.16 -0.19
CA ARG A 551 -2.88 47.68 0.69
C ARG A 551 -2.82 47.16 2.14
N GLU A 552 -2.02 46.14 2.42
CA GLU A 552 -1.90 45.47 3.72
C GLU A 552 -0.60 45.84 4.44
N LEU A 553 0.20 46.78 3.90
CA LEU A 553 1.46 47.22 4.50
C LEU A 553 1.30 47.74 5.94
N GLY A 554 0.15 48.34 6.28
CA GLY A 554 -0.14 48.75 7.64
C GLY A 554 -0.24 47.58 8.63
N VAL A 555 -0.78 46.43 8.20
CA VAL A 555 -0.85 45.21 9.03
C VAL A 555 0.56 44.64 9.22
N LEU A 556 1.37 44.62 8.16
CA LEU A 556 2.76 44.18 8.21
C LEU A 556 3.59 45.05 9.17
N ALA A 557 3.49 46.38 9.06
CA ALA A 557 4.22 47.30 9.92
C ALA A 557 3.85 47.13 11.41
N ARG A 558 2.54 47.03 11.72
CA ARG A 558 2.08 46.78 13.09
C ARG A 558 2.55 45.43 13.62
N SER A 559 2.52 44.39 12.80
CA SER A 559 2.99 43.04 13.18
C SER A 559 4.49 43.04 13.44
N ALA A 560 5.28 43.70 12.58
CA ALA A 560 6.73 43.83 12.76
C ALA A 560 7.08 44.59 14.05
N ALA A 561 6.41 45.72 14.31
CA ALA A 561 6.60 46.47 15.55
C ALA A 561 6.22 45.65 16.79
N ALA A 562 5.11 44.90 16.75
CA ALA A 562 4.72 44.01 17.83
C ALA A 562 5.78 42.93 18.09
N HIS A 563 6.25 42.24 17.04
CA HIS A 563 7.30 41.22 17.18
C HIS A 563 8.60 41.77 17.77
N LEU A 564 9.00 42.98 17.36
CA LEU A 564 10.18 43.64 17.95
C LEU A 564 9.97 43.95 19.43
N ARG A 565 8.81 44.52 19.80
CA ARG A 565 8.48 44.81 21.21
C ARG A 565 8.49 43.55 22.07
N THR A 566 7.84 42.47 21.63
CA THR A 566 7.83 41.20 22.38
C THR A 566 9.25 40.65 22.55
N ARG A 567 10.10 40.71 21.51
CA ARG A 567 11.50 40.25 21.60
C ARG A 567 12.32 41.08 22.58
N HIS A 568 12.12 42.40 22.60
CA HIS A 568 12.80 43.29 23.55
C HIS A 568 12.31 43.08 24.99
N ALA A 569 10.99 42.94 25.18
CA ALA A 569 10.39 42.72 26.49
C ALA A 569 10.66 41.30 27.06
N ARG A 570 10.90 40.32 26.18
CA ARG A 570 11.10 38.91 26.54
C ARG A 570 12.37 38.36 25.87
N PRO A 571 13.57 38.76 26.33
CA PRO A 571 14.83 38.38 25.68
C PRO A 571 15.09 36.86 25.72
N GLN A 572 14.69 36.18 26.80
CA GLN A 572 14.81 34.72 26.90
C GLN A 572 13.98 34.00 25.82
N PHE A 573 12.73 34.45 25.59
CA PHE A 573 11.89 33.94 24.50
C PHE A 573 12.57 34.13 23.14
N ALA A 574 13.18 35.30 22.89
CA ALA A 574 13.89 35.54 21.63
C ALA A 574 15.07 34.58 21.43
N ALA A 575 15.83 34.29 22.50
CA ALA A 575 16.93 33.34 22.48
C ALA A 575 16.44 31.89 22.24
N ASP A 576 15.42 31.45 22.97
CA ASP A 576 14.86 30.10 22.83
C ASP A 576 14.20 29.89 21.45
N LEU A 577 13.50 30.91 20.93
CA LEU A 577 12.92 30.87 19.59
C LEU A 577 14.01 30.78 18.50
N ALA A 578 15.13 31.49 18.69
CA ALA A 578 16.27 31.39 17.77
C ALA A 578 16.91 29.99 17.82
N ALA A 579 17.07 29.42 19.01
CA ALA A 579 17.58 28.05 19.18
C ALA A 579 16.67 27.02 18.50
N LEU A 580 15.35 27.11 18.69
CA LEU A 580 14.38 26.25 18.04
C LEU A 580 14.45 26.38 16.51
N THR A 581 14.34 27.61 15.98
CA THR A 581 14.19 27.83 14.53
C THR A 581 15.48 27.61 13.73
N SER A 582 16.64 27.64 14.40
CA SER A 582 17.92 27.30 13.79
C SER A 582 18.24 25.81 13.82
N HIS A 583 17.56 25.02 14.65
CA HIS A 583 17.84 23.59 14.83
C HIS A 583 17.58 22.78 13.54
N PRO A 584 18.46 21.82 13.17
CA PRO A 584 18.29 20.99 11.99
C PRO A 584 16.96 20.22 11.98
N ASP A 585 16.58 19.58 13.09
CA ASP A 585 15.33 18.83 13.18
C ASP A 585 14.08 19.71 13.03
N TRP A 586 14.15 20.98 13.45
CA TRP A 586 13.05 21.92 13.21
C TRP A 586 12.89 22.21 11.72
N ARG A 587 14.00 22.43 11.02
CA ARG A 587 14.01 22.66 9.57
C ARG A 587 13.56 21.42 8.80
N GLU A 588 13.93 20.23 9.26
CA GLU A 588 13.49 18.96 8.68
C GLU A 588 11.98 18.78 8.89
N MET A 589 11.49 18.92 10.12
CA MET A 589 10.07 18.82 10.45
C MET A 589 9.24 19.78 9.57
N LEU A 590 9.64 21.03 9.41
CA LEU A 590 8.94 22.00 8.56
C LEU A 590 8.91 21.62 7.07
N ARG A 591 9.89 20.87 6.56
CA ARG A 591 9.85 20.40 5.15
C ARG A 591 8.75 19.36 4.93
N HIS A 592 8.45 18.56 5.95
CA HIS A 592 7.38 17.56 5.91
C HIS A 592 6.03 18.08 6.39
N ASN A 593 5.99 19.32 6.91
CA ASN A 593 4.82 19.99 7.48
C ASN A 593 4.60 21.39 6.89
N PRO A 594 4.45 21.52 5.56
CA PRO A 594 4.34 22.82 4.92
C PRO A 594 3.02 23.51 5.28
N ILE A 595 3.08 24.83 5.25
CA ILE A 595 1.95 25.69 5.59
C ILE A 595 0.93 25.69 4.44
N ARG A 596 -0.34 25.51 4.78
CA ARG A 596 -1.49 25.57 3.85
C ARG A 596 -1.75 26.98 3.33
N ALA A 597 -2.33 27.10 2.14
CA ALA A 597 -2.62 28.40 1.54
C ALA A 597 -3.92 29.04 2.07
N GLU A 598 -4.05 30.38 1.98
CA GLU A 598 -5.25 31.10 2.47
C GLU A 598 -6.56 30.62 1.85
N HIS A 599 -6.56 30.37 0.53
CA HIS A 599 -7.76 30.01 -0.20
C HIS A 599 -8.35 28.67 0.25
N GLU A 600 -7.50 27.76 0.73
CA GLU A 600 -7.88 26.47 1.28
C GLU A 600 -8.79 26.65 2.51
N TYR A 601 -8.39 27.51 3.45
CA TYR A 601 -9.17 27.84 4.63
C TYR A 601 -10.45 28.58 4.28
N ARG A 602 -10.37 29.59 3.39
CA ARG A 602 -11.56 30.36 2.96
C ARG A 602 -12.61 29.47 2.34
N TRP A 603 -12.18 28.56 1.47
CA TRP A 603 -13.08 27.63 0.81
C TRP A 603 -13.67 26.61 1.79
N TYR A 604 -12.83 26.01 2.64
CA TYR A 604 -13.28 25.00 3.59
C TYR A 604 -14.28 25.56 4.61
N PHE A 605 -13.96 26.69 5.24
CA PHE A 605 -14.86 27.31 6.20
C PHE A 605 -16.06 27.96 5.51
N GLY A 606 -15.88 28.61 4.36
CA GLY A 606 -16.98 29.25 3.64
C GLY A 606 -18.05 28.26 3.17
N SER A 607 -17.66 27.04 2.81
CA SER A 607 -18.61 25.97 2.41
C SER A 607 -19.38 25.36 3.58
N ARG A 608 -18.86 25.41 4.81
CA ARG A 608 -19.47 24.78 6.00
C ARG A 608 -20.15 25.76 6.95
N PHE A 609 -19.71 27.01 6.93
CA PHE A 609 -20.14 28.07 7.84
C PHE A 609 -20.46 29.33 7.02
N PRO A 610 -21.54 29.30 6.22
CA PRO A 610 -21.92 30.42 5.39
C PRO A 610 -22.11 31.69 6.23
N GLY A 611 -21.54 32.80 5.75
CA GLY A 611 -21.56 34.10 6.46
C GLY A 611 -20.48 34.27 7.53
N ARG A 612 -19.66 33.26 7.82
CA ARG A 612 -18.48 33.38 8.70
C ARG A 612 -17.21 33.62 7.89
N GLY A 613 -16.30 34.43 8.43
CA GLY A 613 -15.07 34.86 7.77
C GLY A 613 -13.80 34.54 8.56
N LEU A 614 -12.65 34.70 7.90
CA LEU A 614 -11.34 34.62 8.51
C LEU A 614 -10.84 36.01 8.90
N ASP A 615 -10.52 36.18 10.16
CA ASP A 615 -9.83 37.36 10.69
C ASP A 615 -8.32 37.23 10.43
N THR A 616 -7.65 38.29 10.00
CA THR A 616 -6.17 38.31 9.97
C THR A 616 -5.65 38.95 11.25
N LEU A 617 -4.87 38.21 12.03
CA LEU A 617 -4.30 38.68 13.29
C LEU A 617 -2.92 39.33 13.09
N THR A 618 -2.02 38.62 12.40
CA THR A 618 -0.66 39.10 12.11
C THR A 618 -0.23 38.75 10.69
N ALA A 619 0.77 39.46 10.17
CA ALA A 619 1.34 39.20 8.86
C ALA A 619 2.87 39.37 8.85
N THR A 620 3.54 38.52 8.10
CA THR A 620 4.95 38.62 7.68
C THR A 620 4.99 38.78 6.16
N LEU A 621 6.17 38.89 5.55
CA LEU A 621 6.30 39.04 4.10
C LEU A 621 5.66 37.90 3.30
N SER A 622 5.69 36.68 3.83
CA SER A 622 5.25 35.46 3.14
C SER A 622 4.11 34.70 3.84
N GLN A 623 3.82 35.00 5.12
CA GLN A 623 2.88 34.25 5.94
C GLN A 623 1.96 35.17 6.73
N ARG A 624 0.84 34.63 7.21
CA ARG A 624 -0.14 35.34 8.04
C ARG A 624 -0.63 34.41 9.14
N VAL A 625 -0.99 34.95 10.29
CA VAL A 625 -1.82 34.23 11.27
C VAL A 625 -3.25 34.71 11.11
N VAL A 626 -4.16 33.76 10.93
CA VAL A 626 -5.59 33.98 10.81
C VAL A 626 -6.33 33.33 11.96
N ALA A 627 -7.54 33.81 12.21
CA ALA A 627 -8.45 33.20 13.16
C ALA A 627 -9.86 33.06 12.59
N PHE A 628 -10.56 32.06 13.07
CA PHE A 628 -11.91 31.69 12.66
C PHE A 628 -12.75 31.36 13.88
N ASP A 629 -13.96 31.91 13.94
CA ASP A 629 -14.99 31.56 14.90
C ASP A 629 -16.22 31.06 14.15
N SER A 630 -16.60 29.80 14.40
CA SER A 630 -17.78 29.21 13.79
C SER A 630 -19.09 29.87 14.23
N GLY A 631 -19.08 30.54 15.39
CA GLY A 631 -20.28 30.80 16.18
C GLY A 631 -20.90 29.51 16.75
N PRO A 632 -22.08 29.62 17.37
CA PRO A 632 -22.81 28.45 17.87
C PRO A 632 -23.11 27.45 16.77
N LEU A 633 -22.75 26.19 17.00
CA LEU A 633 -23.00 25.10 16.06
C LEU A 633 -24.26 24.32 16.46
N PRO A 634 -25.19 24.09 15.51
CA PRO A 634 -26.29 23.18 15.75
C PRO A 634 -25.78 21.73 15.74
N LYS A 635 -26.46 20.88 16.50
CA LYS A 635 -26.28 19.43 16.43
C LYS A 635 -26.65 18.90 15.05
N GLY A 636 -25.93 17.89 14.58
CA GLY A 636 -26.15 17.28 13.28
C GLY A 636 -24.90 16.65 12.70
N GLN A 637 -25.04 16.01 11.54
CA GLN A 637 -23.94 15.38 10.82
C GLN A 637 -23.24 16.39 9.91
N THR A 638 -21.92 16.28 9.78
CA THR A 638 -21.17 16.97 8.73
C THR A 638 -21.24 16.11 7.48
N ALA A 639 -21.86 16.62 6.40
CA ALA A 639 -21.81 15.93 5.11
C ALA A 639 -20.34 15.77 4.67
N PRO A 640 -19.93 14.58 4.18
CA PRO A 640 -18.59 14.42 3.62
C PRO A 640 -18.33 15.47 2.55
N LEU A 641 -17.11 15.98 2.47
CA LEU A 641 -16.76 16.84 1.35
C LEU A 641 -16.88 16.02 0.06
N THR A 642 -17.66 16.53 -0.86
CA THR A 642 -17.74 16.03 -2.22
C THR A 642 -17.34 17.16 -3.15
N TYR A 643 -16.40 16.90 -4.04
CA TYR A 643 -16.22 17.72 -5.22
C TYR A 643 -17.14 17.18 -6.32
N PRO A 644 -17.64 18.03 -7.23
CA PRO A 644 -18.32 17.58 -8.44
C PRO A 644 -17.54 16.47 -9.17
#